data_AF-A0AAE0WC68-F1
#
_entry.id   AF-A0AAE0WC68-F1
#
_cell.length_a   1.000
_cell.length_b   1.000
_cell.length_c   1.000
_cell.angle_alpha   90.00
_cell.angle_beta   90.00
_cell.angle_gamma   90.00
#
_symmetry.space_group_name_H-M   'P 1'
#
loop_
_entity.id
_entity.type
_entity.pdbx_description
1 polymer ?
#
loop_
_entity_poly.entity_id
_entity_poly.type
_entity_poly.pdbx_seq_one_letter_code
_entity_poly.pdbx_strand_id
1 'polypeptide(L)'
;MHFVCADLTAFTAYVPALYAVSGYDNIKLPQIKGVTWETNLKAPVFGAPDAKKGGTYKDYLQDFPLTFRLFGPESSSGGFVAYNRAYAFMSLIDRHPVTFELIPELATHWAVMPDRKTVYYRLDTDARWSDGKKITADDYVYLMTFMLSEYIQSPYHNQYYKDTFEKIEKISPEVIKVVLKKPSWQALDDTNLFPLPRHAAKPDKNWVQNYQWKQMPVPGPYVISDFKKGSSVTFSRIKNWWGDKKYYMQFKYNFDTLHLKVIRTENTAFTAFKKGEIDIFSPEPVKWARESDFRETNQGYILKRKIRRMVFDGAAGIFFNSQDAVWSDANLRKAFAHVFDFDTMNRNFMFSLYARRQTFFSAIPPYSNPGVKSYPFDLKKAEELLDTAGWKRTGNSPFRQKDGQELLLTLNYGGERYDQELPYLKETAKKAGINLELKKLDSPALFKSATEKSYTAIILRFGGGLYPAPRQFFETKSVAKQSNNLTMYGSEEMDKLIDTYEYNLEEQKRVQAYNRIEQINHEQALTVQFWNVPDSLIMHWRYIKGPEQFSTISGLNSDYLWFDAEEEKQMKQNMKSNKPMNKPPVDFNPHPTKKQLWGSHLTETPADDFVLFCAGRDVTPISPADEELLPYDILTNLAHLAGLEKISALTGLHQIYRLYTENCFRLDPLKEDVHTNIEHYLTDTLAIKAGKKLHTARSRNDQVSCDMRMYVRDRAVSHAGLYTLSAGDADNTRTLGVVLGIRILRDAEALFYTVCSFNLCPLGAAAAFGSAWNPNREYTAGLLGFDAPQENSLDVITGRGEFELRVSHDIGVACNRFAVMSQDLIMLSHPYFRFIRLPDRYTSGSSIMPHKKNPDFAELIRGKASVVHGISVALSGLQKGVMSGYNRDSQFSKPLIMDLFREVQAVPVILNKAIRESVVNKPVMAERASSGFINAADFADLLTVKLNIGFRDAYNITAQAVKYSEADRLTPEGVARALSENGADLSKHPELLALLNEPLQVVEKKTHTGAPSATAVNASAGKLKEKLTHVSKRLGAFQRAYQEKLNALLPPV
;
A
#
# COMPACT_ATOMS: atom_id res chain seq x y z
N MET A 1 -22.96 -30.59 -13.75
CA MET A 1 -22.19 -31.65 -14.45
C MET A 1 -22.19 -31.49 -15.97
N HIS A 2 -23.28 -31.17 -16.66
CA HIS A 2 -23.18 -30.81 -18.09
C HIS A 2 -22.32 -29.56 -18.36
N PHE A 3 -22.28 -28.59 -17.42
CA PHE A 3 -21.33 -27.46 -17.43
C PHE A 3 -19.85 -27.88 -17.29
N VAL A 4 -19.60 -29.02 -16.66
CA VAL A 4 -18.25 -29.51 -16.31
C VAL A 4 -17.55 -30.07 -17.56
N CYS A 5 -18.29 -30.66 -18.50
CA CYS A 5 -17.76 -31.11 -19.79
C CYS A 5 -17.47 -29.94 -20.75
N ALA A 6 -18.28 -28.90 -20.75
CA ALA A 6 -18.15 -27.80 -21.71
C ALA A 6 -16.90 -26.92 -21.45
N ASP A 7 -16.46 -26.80 -20.19
CA ASP A 7 -15.23 -26.08 -19.82
C ASP A 7 -13.92 -26.84 -20.15
N LEU A 8 -14.00 -28.15 -20.44
CA LEU A 8 -12.85 -28.99 -20.76
C LEU A 8 -12.33 -28.76 -22.19
N THR A 9 -13.20 -28.38 -23.14
CA THR A 9 -12.85 -28.18 -24.57
C THR A 9 -12.20 -26.82 -24.90
N ALA A 10 -12.29 -25.81 -24.03
CA ALA A 10 -11.85 -24.45 -24.34
C ALA A 10 -10.38 -24.12 -24.02
N PHE A 11 -9.61 -25.04 -23.41
CA PHE A 11 -8.34 -24.70 -22.74
C PHE A 11 -7.11 -25.38 -23.40
N THR A 12 -7.22 -25.93 -24.61
CA THR A 12 -6.09 -26.56 -25.32
C THR A 12 -5.29 -25.62 -26.25
N ALA A 13 -5.43 -24.30 -26.10
CA ALA A 13 -4.60 -23.34 -26.84
C ALA A 13 -4.10 -22.20 -25.93
N TYR A 14 -2.93 -22.39 -25.28
CA TYR A 14 -1.79 -21.45 -25.23
C TYR A 14 -0.74 -21.85 -24.16
N VAL A 15 0.40 -22.30 -24.69
CA VAL A 15 1.82 -22.34 -24.28
C VAL A 15 2.25 -22.23 -22.79
N PRO A 16 2.99 -23.24 -22.28
CA PRO A 16 3.92 -23.13 -21.16
C PRO A 16 5.31 -22.65 -21.64
N ALA A 17 5.79 -21.52 -21.14
CA ALA A 17 7.20 -21.11 -21.23
C ALA A 17 7.52 -20.07 -20.13
N LEU A 18 7.78 -20.51 -18.90
CA LEU A 18 8.26 -19.60 -17.83
C LEU A 18 9.09 -20.27 -16.73
N TYR A 19 9.51 -21.52 -16.91
CA TYR A 19 10.38 -22.20 -15.92
C TYR A 19 11.65 -22.68 -16.60
N ALA A 20 12.57 -21.76 -16.90
CA ALA A 20 13.94 -22.10 -17.24
C ALA A 20 14.94 -20.99 -16.82
N VAL A 21 15.86 -21.39 -15.94
CA VAL A 21 17.22 -20.86 -15.70
C VAL A 21 17.37 -19.62 -14.79
N SER A 22 17.36 -19.83 -13.47
CA SER A 22 17.79 -18.85 -12.45
C SER A 22 19.34 -18.69 -12.36
N GLY A 23 20.12 -19.51 -13.07
CA GLY A 23 21.60 -19.49 -13.07
C GLY A 23 22.27 -20.01 -11.79
N TYR A 24 21.56 -20.02 -10.65
CA TYR A 24 22.10 -20.44 -9.35
C TYR A 24 21.82 -21.92 -9.03
N ASP A 25 20.77 -22.53 -9.61
CA ASP A 25 20.40 -23.94 -9.38
C ASP A 25 21.47 -24.95 -9.88
N ASN A 26 22.38 -24.51 -10.75
CA ASN A 26 23.43 -25.34 -11.35
C ASN A 26 24.81 -25.16 -10.67
N ILE A 27 24.91 -24.43 -9.56
CA ILE A 27 26.19 -24.19 -8.88
C ILE A 27 26.61 -25.44 -8.11
N LYS A 28 27.80 -25.97 -8.41
CA LYS A 28 28.38 -27.10 -7.67
C LYS A 28 28.77 -26.65 -6.25
N LEU A 29 28.02 -27.15 -5.27
CA LEU A 29 28.26 -26.88 -3.85
C LEU A 29 29.33 -27.82 -3.28
N PRO A 30 30.29 -27.30 -2.49
CA PRO A 30 31.30 -28.13 -1.85
C PRO A 30 30.67 -28.95 -0.72
N GLN A 31 31.06 -30.23 -0.66
CA GLN A 31 30.65 -31.14 0.41
C GLN A 31 31.55 -30.91 1.63
N ILE A 32 31.05 -30.16 2.61
CA ILE A 32 31.73 -29.90 3.88
C ILE A 32 30.93 -30.61 4.98
N LYS A 33 31.62 -31.40 5.82
CA LYS A 33 30.98 -32.21 6.86
C LYS A 33 30.15 -31.33 7.81
N GLY A 34 28.85 -31.61 7.92
CA GLY A 34 27.93 -30.90 8.81
C GLY A 34 27.43 -29.55 8.29
N VAL A 35 27.73 -29.19 7.04
CA VAL A 35 27.25 -27.96 6.40
C VAL A 35 26.05 -28.27 5.50
N THR A 36 24.93 -27.59 5.76
CA THR A 36 23.76 -27.59 4.89
C THR A 36 23.64 -26.22 4.24
N TRP A 37 23.82 -26.16 2.92
CA TRP A 37 23.77 -24.91 2.16
C TRP A 37 22.33 -24.45 1.93
N GLU A 38 22.12 -23.15 2.09
CA GLU A 38 20.86 -22.45 1.83
C GLU A 38 21.08 -21.36 0.77
N THR A 39 20.03 -21.09 0.00
CA THR A 39 19.92 -19.94 -0.90
C THR A 39 18.46 -19.53 -1.02
N ASN A 40 18.20 -18.29 -1.41
CA ASN A 40 16.85 -17.81 -1.68
C ASN A 40 16.77 -17.23 -3.09
N LEU A 41 16.05 -17.93 -3.96
CA LEU A 41 15.71 -17.49 -5.32
C LEU A 41 14.19 -17.41 -5.52
N LYS A 42 13.43 -17.56 -4.43
CA LYS A 42 11.97 -17.62 -4.46
C LYS A 42 11.35 -16.23 -4.36
N ALA A 43 12.03 -15.29 -3.71
CA ALA A 43 11.59 -13.90 -3.69
C ALA A 43 11.60 -13.33 -5.12
N PRO A 44 10.55 -12.61 -5.56
CA PRO A 44 10.46 -12.06 -6.91
C PRO A 44 11.53 -10.98 -7.15
N VAL A 45 11.83 -10.66 -8.41
CA VAL A 45 12.70 -9.52 -8.75
C VAL A 45 11.91 -8.22 -8.57
N PHE A 46 12.48 -7.23 -7.89
CA PHE A 46 11.83 -5.92 -7.68
C PHE A 46 12.00 -4.95 -8.86
N GLY A 47 13.08 -5.07 -9.62
CA GLY A 47 13.34 -4.20 -10.77
C GLY A 47 12.34 -4.41 -11.91
N ALA A 48 12.04 -3.32 -12.63
CA ALA A 48 11.02 -3.33 -13.67
C ALA A 48 11.58 -3.88 -15.00
N PRO A 49 10.92 -4.85 -15.66
CA PRO A 49 11.42 -5.42 -16.93
C PRO A 49 11.56 -4.40 -18.08
N ASP A 50 10.84 -3.29 -18.01
CA ASP A 50 10.88 -2.17 -18.95
C ASP A 50 11.97 -1.13 -18.62
N ALA A 51 12.75 -1.34 -17.55
CA ALA A 51 13.82 -0.44 -17.17
C ALA A 51 14.90 -0.35 -18.25
N LYS A 52 15.16 0.88 -18.72
CA LYS A 52 16.13 1.16 -19.78
C LYS A 52 17.48 1.56 -19.20
N LYS A 53 18.57 1.01 -19.73
CA LYS A 53 19.91 1.49 -19.43
C LYS A 53 20.19 2.79 -20.19
N GLY A 54 20.72 3.79 -19.51
CA GLY A 54 21.22 5.00 -20.12
C GLY A 54 21.00 6.27 -19.31
N GLY A 55 21.64 7.35 -19.76
CA GLY A 55 21.37 8.71 -19.28
C GLY A 55 22.12 9.12 -18.01
N THR A 56 21.82 10.32 -17.53
CA THR A 56 22.46 10.92 -16.35
C THR A 56 21.41 11.13 -15.27
N TYR A 57 21.65 10.56 -14.09
CA TYR A 57 20.90 10.92 -12.88
C TYR A 57 21.54 12.14 -12.23
N LYS A 58 20.77 13.22 -12.07
CA LYS A 58 21.21 14.48 -11.49
C LYS A 58 20.65 14.64 -10.08
N ASP A 59 21.55 14.74 -9.11
CA ASP A 59 21.21 14.97 -7.71
C ASP A 59 22.17 16.00 -7.08
N TYR A 60 21.97 16.31 -5.80
CA TYR A 60 22.75 17.31 -5.10
C TYR A 60 23.29 16.83 -3.74
N LEU A 61 24.34 17.50 -3.29
CA LEU A 61 24.96 17.33 -1.97
C LEU A 61 24.93 18.68 -1.25
N GLN A 62 24.65 18.69 0.05
CA GLN A 62 24.72 19.95 0.82
C GLN A 62 26.16 20.46 0.95
N ASP A 63 27.09 19.54 1.18
CA ASP A 63 28.51 19.82 1.32
C ASP A 63 29.34 18.94 0.39
N PHE A 64 30.47 19.48 -0.07
CA PHE A 64 31.44 18.70 -0.81
C PHE A 64 32.09 17.66 0.13
N PRO A 65 32.30 16.40 -0.31
CA PRO A 65 32.93 15.41 0.54
C PRO A 65 34.32 15.83 0.99
N LEU A 66 34.62 15.57 2.27
CA LEU A 66 35.93 15.81 2.83
C LEU A 66 36.95 14.78 2.33
N THR A 67 36.51 13.54 2.06
CA THR A 67 37.35 12.45 1.56
C THR A 67 36.56 11.44 0.73
N PHE A 68 37.25 10.69 -0.14
CA PHE A 68 36.73 9.49 -0.81
C PHE A 68 37.07 8.18 -0.08
N ARG A 69 37.81 8.25 1.04
CA ARG A 69 38.07 7.07 1.87
C ARG A 69 36.77 6.49 2.41
N LEU A 70 36.77 5.16 2.54
CA LEU A 70 35.71 4.42 3.22
C LEU A 70 35.94 4.35 4.74
N PHE A 71 37.21 4.37 5.17
CA PHE A 71 37.63 4.23 6.56
C PHE A 71 38.63 5.31 6.98
N GLY A 72 38.57 5.70 8.26
CA GLY A 72 39.46 6.67 8.88
C GLY A 72 38.84 8.05 9.06
N PRO A 73 39.66 9.09 9.33
CA PRO A 73 39.18 10.44 9.59
C PRO A 73 38.29 10.95 8.46
N GLU A 74 37.17 11.58 8.84
CA GLU A 74 36.19 12.24 7.95
C GLU A 74 35.43 11.31 7.01
N SER A 75 35.65 9.99 7.04
CA SER A 75 35.00 9.02 6.13
C SER A 75 33.51 8.77 6.39
N SER A 76 32.96 9.40 7.43
CA SER A 76 31.55 9.35 7.83
C SER A 76 30.86 10.72 7.74
N SER A 77 31.50 11.71 7.12
CA SER A 77 31.00 13.09 7.07
C SER A 77 30.20 13.40 5.79
N GLY A 78 29.00 13.97 5.97
CA GLY A 78 28.16 14.51 4.88
C GLY A 78 27.38 13.46 4.07
N GLY A 79 26.50 13.95 3.18
CA GLY A 79 25.60 13.10 2.39
C GLY A 79 26.28 12.23 1.33
N PHE A 80 27.49 12.59 0.90
CA PHE A 80 28.25 11.82 -0.11
C PHE A 80 28.55 10.39 0.33
N VAL A 81 28.66 10.16 1.64
CA VAL A 81 28.96 8.84 2.22
C VAL A 81 27.93 7.79 1.80
N ALA A 82 26.65 8.16 1.64
CA ALA A 82 25.61 7.23 1.19
C ALA A 82 25.92 6.67 -0.21
N TYR A 83 26.27 7.54 -1.17
CA TYR A 83 26.67 7.16 -2.52
C TYR A 83 27.97 6.35 -2.54
N ASN A 84 28.99 6.81 -1.83
CA ASN A 84 30.29 6.14 -1.83
C ASN A 84 30.20 4.73 -1.25
N ARG A 85 29.42 4.54 -0.17
CA ARG A 85 29.22 3.23 0.45
C ARG A 85 28.32 2.31 -0.36
N ALA A 86 27.24 2.82 -0.96
CA ALA A 86 26.32 2.00 -1.77
C ALA A 86 27.03 1.25 -2.91
N TYR A 87 28.07 1.83 -3.50
CA TYR A 87 28.80 1.21 -4.61
C TYR A 87 30.09 0.53 -4.18
N ALA A 88 30.64 0.87 -3.01
CA ALA A 88 31.86 0.27 -2.48
C ALA A 88 31.62 -0.92 -1.54
N PHE A 89 30.49 -0.96 -0.82
CA PHE A 89 30.14 -2.00 0.13
C PHE A 89 28.98 -2.84 -0.42
N MET A 90 29.32 -3.82 -1.25
CA MET A 90 28.44 -4.96 -1.48
C MET A 90 28.71 -6.02 -0.42
N SER A 91 27.67 -6.58 0.15
CA SER A 91 27.73 -7.54 1.23
C SER A 91 27.72 -8.97 0.67
N LEU A 92 27.92 -9.97 1.53
CA LEU A 92 27.82 -11.38 1.14
C LEU A 92 26.38 -11.72 0.73
N ILE A 93 25.42 -11.24 1.51
CA ILE A 93 23.99 -11.40 1.25
C ILE A 93 23.30 -10.04 1.41
N ASP A 94 22.17 -9.85 0.75
CA ASP A 94 21.35 -8.65 0.86
C ASP A 94 19.95 -9.02 1.37
N ARG A 95 19.12 -8.02 1.68
CA ARG A 95 17.71 -8.21 2.01
C ARG A 95 16.85 -7.72 0.87
N HIS A 96 15.87 -8.52 0.47
CA HIS A 96 14.94 -8.14 -0.57
C HIS A 96 14.22 -6.84 -0.17
N PRO A 97 14.19 -5.79 -1.03
CA PRO A 97 13.73 -4.44 -0.68
C PRO A 97 12.22 -4.33 -0.39
N VAL A 98 11.48 -5.42 -0.56
CA VAL A 98 10.04 -5.53 -0.28
C VAL A 98 9.72 -6.55 0.83
N THR A 99 10.15 -7.81 0.66
CA THR A 99 9.85 -8.91 1.57
C THR A 99 10.77 -9.00 2.79
N PHE A 100 11.91 -8.26 2.81
CA PHE A 100 12.98 -8.37 3.82
C PHE A 100 13.67 -9.74 3.94
N GLU A 101 13.31 -10.72 3.11
CA GLU A 101 13.97 -12.01 3.07
C GLU A 101 15.43 -11.86 2.64
N LEU A 102 16.31 -12.68 3.20
CA LEU A 102 17.71 -12.72 2.78
C LEU A 102 17.80 -13.24 1.34
N ILE A 103 18.59 -12.57 0.51
CA ILE A 103 18.81 -12.89 -0.90
C ILE A 103 20.33 -12.88 -1.21
N PRO A 104 20.78 -13.63 -2.23
CA PRO A 104 22.15 -13.59 -2.71
C PRO A 104 22.62 -12.20 -3.14
N GLU A 105 23.88 -11.87 -2.77
CA GLU A 105 24.61 -10.71 -3.31
C GLU A 105 26.01 -11.13 -3.80
N LEU A 106 27.08 -10.97 -2.99
CA LEU A 106 28.42 -11.50 -3.35
C LEU A 106 28.58 -12.98 -3.03
N ALA A 107 27.69 -13.55 -2.23
CA ALA A 107 27.57 -14.97 -1.98
C ALA A 107 26.26 -15.50 -2.55
N THR A 108 26.37 -16.66 -3.21
CA THR A 108 25.24 -17.36 -3.82
C THR A 108 24.49 -18.24 -2.83
N HIS A 109 25.22 -18.75 -1.83
CA HIS A 109 24.71 -19.65 -0.80
C HIS A 109 25.39 -19.35 0.54
N TRP A 110 24.71 -19.66 1.63
CA TRP A 110 25.21 -19.55 3.00
C TRP A 110 24.83 -20.79 3.83
N ALA A 111 25.47 -20.97 4.98
CA ALA A 111 25.11 -22.01 5.93
C ALA A 111 25.45 -21.58 7.36
N VAL A 112 24.47 -21.61 8.26
CA VAL A 112 24.66 -21.30 9.69
C VAL A 112 24.84 -22.61 10.46
N MET A 113 25.92 -22.74 11.21
CA MET A 113 26.18 -23.94 12.01
C MET A 113 25.32 -23.97 13.29
N PRO A 114 25.07 -25.16 13.86
CA PRO A 114 24.29 -25.30 15.09
C PRO A 114 24.86 -24.56 16.31
N ASP A 115 26.16 -24.25 16.31
CA ASP A 115 26.82 -23.46 17.37
C ASP A 115 26.38 -21.99 17.41
N ARG A 116 25.67 -21.53 16.36
CA ARG A 116 25.25 -20.14 16.15
C ARG A 116 26.42 -19.13 16.17
N LYS A 117 27.65 -19.60 15.99
CA LYS A 117 28.88 -18.81 15.93
C LYS A 117 29.51 -18.86 14.54
N THR A 118 29.38 -20.00 13.87
CA THR A 118 30.09 -20.30 12.63
C THR A 118 29.13 -20.19 11.44
N VAL A 119 29.52 -19.43 10.43
CA VAL A 119 28.77 -19.28 9.18
C VAL A 119 29.70 -19.50 7.98
N TYR A 120 29.24 -20.29 7.02
CA TYR A 120 29.91 -20.48 5.73
C TYR A 120 29.21 -19.69 4.64
N TYR A 121 29.97 -19.14 3.70
CA TYR A 121 29.44 -18.50 2.50
C TYR A 121 30.14 -19.01 1.25
N ARG A 122 29.36 -19.28 0.20
CA ARG A 122 29.83 -19.63 -1.13
C ARG A 122 29.78 -18.39 -2.02
N LEU A 123 30.94 -17.78 -2.24
CA LEU A 123 31.10 -16.57 -3.05
C LEU A 123 30.64 -16.79 -4.50
N ASP A 124 30.19 -15.74 -5.18
CA ASP A 124 29.89 -15.78 -6.61
C ASP A 124 31.18 -15.79 -7.43
N THR A 125 31.34 -16.78 -8.32
CA THR A 125 32.55 -16.92 -9.14
C THR A 125 32.67 -15.85 -10.23
N ASP A 126 31.60 -15.11 -10.50
CA ASP A 126 31.59 -14.00 -11.45
C ASP A 126 31.92 -12.67 -10.77
N ALA A 127 31.93 -12.58 -9.44
CA ALA A 127 32.20 -11.35 -8.71
C ALA A 127 33.58 -10.76 -9.08
N ARG A 128 33.60 -9.49 -9.52
CA ARG A 128 34.82 -8.76 -9.91
C ARG A 128 34.89 -7.40 -9.23
N TRP A 129 36.11 -6.98 -8.94
CA TRP A 129 36.44 -5.58 -8.67
C TRP A 129 36.31 -4.73 -9.94
N SER A 130 36.16 -3.42 -9.78
CA SER A 130 36.06 -2.47 -10.89
C SER A 130 37.30 -2.40 -11.79
N ASP A 131 38.44 -2.95 -11.35
CA ASP A 131 39.66 -3.12 -12.15
C ASP A 131 39.75 -4.49 -12.85
N GLY A 132 38.68 -5.30 -12.79
CA GLY A 132 38.54 -6.57 -13.48
C GLY A 132 39.07 -7.79 -12.71
N LYS A 133 39.72 -7.61 -11.56
CA LYS A 133 40.21 -8.74 -10.75
C LYS A 133 39.08 -9.49 -10.07
N LYS A 134 39.27 -10.81 -9.87
CA LYS A 134 38.29 -11.65 -9.15
C LYS A 134 38.23 -11.28 -7.67
N ILE A 135 37.02 -11.26 -7.13
CA ILE A 135 36.80 -11.23 -5.68
C ILE A 135 36.91 -12.67 -5.17
N THR A 136 37.72 -12.88 -4.15
CA THR A 136 37.99 -14.22 -3.60
C THR A 136 37.96 -14.22 -2.08
N ALA A 137 37.99 -15.41 -1.49
CA ALA A 137 38.10 -15.58 -0.04
C ALA A 137 39.30 -14.83 0.57
N ASP A 138 40.39 -14.62 -0.17
CA ASP A 138 41.56 -13.89 0.32
C ASP A 138 41.26 -12.40 0.61
N ASP A 139 40.30 -11.80 -0.10
CA ASP A 139 39.87 -10.41 0.13
C ASP A 139 39.11 -10.25 1.46
N TYR A 140 38.37 -11.28 1.87
CA TYR A 140 37.66 -11.32 3.16
C TYR A 140 38.61 -11.67 4.32
N VAL A 141 39.57 -12.57 4.12
CA VAL A 141 40.60 -12.82 5.13
C VAL A 141 41.44 -11.55 5.35
N TYR A 142 41.75 -10.83 4.27
CA TYR A 142 42.49 -9.57 4.35
C TYR A 142 41.72 -8.46 5.09
N LEU A 143 40.39 -8.42 4.97
CA LEU A 143 39.54 -7.47 5.71
C LEU A 143 39.87 -7.43 7.20
N MET A 144 40.04 -8.59 7.85
CA MET A 144 40.37 -8.67 9.28
C MET A 144 41.71 -7.99 9.59
N THR A 145 42.71 -8.23 8.74
CA THR A 145 44.04 -7.60 8.88
C THR A 145 43.94 -6.09 8.70
N PHE A 146 43.16 -5.65 7.71
CA PHE A 146 42.96 -4.24 7.40
C PHE A 146 42.26 -3.49 8.55
N MET A 147 41.18 -4.05 9.08
CA MET A 147 40.36 -3.44 10.13
C MET A 147 41.06 -3.36 11.48
N LEU A 148 42.01 -4.26 11.74
CA LEU A 148 42.82 -4.26 12.96
C LEU A 148 44.05 -3.33 12.88
N SER A 149 44.38 -2.81 11.70
CA SER A 149 45.54 -1.91 11.51
C SER A 149 45.31 -0.57 12.21
N GLU A 150 46.29 -0.08 12.97
CA GLU A 150 46.22 1.27 13.55
C GLU A 150 46.29 2.38 12.50
N TYR A 151 46.86 2.08 11.32
CA TYR A 151 47.09 3.05 10.25
C TYR A 151 45.81 3.54 9.58
N ILE A 152 44.70 2.78 9.68
CA ILE A 152 43.40 3.26 9.17
C ILE A 152 42.82 4.37 10.05
N GLN A 153 43.35 4.57 11.27
CA GLN A 153 42.91 5.56 12.25
C GLN A 153 41.39 5.49 12.49
N SER A 154 40.89 4.29 12.80
CA SER A 154 39.47 4.07 13.06
C SER A 154 39.22 3.22 14.31
N PRO A 155 39.47 3.77 15.52
CA PRO A 155 39.46 3.00 16.78
C PRO A 155 38.20 2.18 17.00
N TYR A 156 37.04 2.69 16.57
CA TYR A 156 35.78 1.95 16.59
C TYR A 156 35.83 0.64 15.80
N HIS A 157 36.30 0.66 14.55
CA HIS A 157 36.38 -0.56 13.72
C HIS A 157 37.44 -1.52 14.27
N ASN A 158 38.59 -1.01 14.71
CA ASN A 158 39.63 -1.83 15.34
C ASN A 158 39.06 -2.61 16.54
N GLN A 159 38.32 -1.92 17.42
CA GLN A 159 37.71 -2.54 18.59
C GLN A 159 36.56 -3.50 18.22
N TYR A 160 35.65 -3.08 17.33
CA TYR A 160 34.51 -3.89 16.90
C TYR A 160 34.96 -5.22 16.27
N TYR A 161 35.93 -5.18 15.35
CA TYR A 161 36.44 -6.40 14.72
C TYR A 161 37.19 -7.29 15.71
N LYS A 162 37.93 -6.69 16.65
CA LYS A 162 38.61 -7.40 17.73
C LYS A 162 37.63 -8.10 18.67
N ASP A 163 36.49 -7.50 18.98
CA ASP A 163 35.53 -8.03 19.96
C ASP A 163 34.52 -9.00 19.37
N THR A 164 34.22 -8.86 18.07
CA THR A 164 33.16 -9.62 17.39
C THR A 164 33.67 -10.92 16.79
N PHE A 165 34.79 -10.86 16.04
CA PHE A 165 35.26 -11.99 15.23
C PHE A 165 36.37 -12.76 15.93
N GLU A 166 36.21 -14.08 16.00
CA GLU A 166 37.29 -14.99 16.38
C GLU A 166 38.21 -15.24 15.19
N LYS A 167 37.62 -15.56 14.02
CA LYS A 167 38.38 -15.86 12.80
C LYS A 167 37.56 -15.64 11.54
N ILE A 168 38.23 -15.20 10.48
CA ILE A 168 37.73 -15.24 9.09
C ILE A 168 38.69 -16.13 8.31
N GLU A 169 38.21 -17.26 7.81
CA GLU A 169 39.01 -18.31 7.20
C GLU A 169 38.65 -18.52 5.74
N LYS A 170 39.67 -18.75 4.92
CA LYS A 170 39.54 -19.29 3.58
C LYS A 170 39.49 -20.81 3.65
N ILE A 171 38.42 -21.41 3.13
CA ILE A 171 38.30 -22.87 2.94
C ILE A 171 38.72 -23.24 1.51
N SER A 172 38.27 -22.46 0.53
CA SER A 172 38.72 -22.49 -0.87
C SER A 172 38.67 -21.06 -1.44
N PRO A 173 39.17 -20.80 -2.66
CA PRO A 173 39.08 -19.46 -3.26
C PRO A 173 37.66 -18.88 -3.30
N GLU A 174 36.64 -19.72 -3.32
CA GLU A 174 35.23 -19.35 -3.40
C GLU A 174 34.42 -19.64 -2.12
N VAL A 175 35.05 -20.17 -1.06
CA VAL A 175 34.37 -20.49 0.20
C VAL A 175 35.07 -19.82 1.36
N ILE A 176 34.32 -19.00 2.08
CA ILE A 176 34.75 -18.39 3.33
C ILE A 176 33.98 -18.99 4.51
N LYS A 177 34.65 -19.01 5.66
CA LYS A 177 34.08 -19.37 6.95
C LYS A 177 34.33 -18.22 7.92
N VAL A 178 33.27 -17.70 8.52
CA VAL A 178 33.33 -16.64 9.53
C VAL A 178 32.95 -17.23 10.88
N VAL A 179 33.75 -16.96 11.90
CA VAL A 179 33.56 -17.46 13.27
C VAL A 179 33.48 -16.27 14.21
N LEU A 180 32.34 -16.13 14.89
CA LEU A 180 32.10 -15.15 15.94
C LEU A 180 32.65 -15.63 17.28
N LYS A 181 33.13 -14.71 18.13
CA LYS A 181 33.59 -15.06 19.49
C LYS A 181 32.47 -15.60 20.38
N LYS A 182 31.25 -15.07 20.20
CA LYS A 182 30.04 -15.43 20.96
C LYS A 182 28.95 -15.94 20.01
N PRO A 183 28.07 -16.84 20.46
CA PRO A 183 26.92 -17.25 19.66
C PRO A 183 26.03 -16.04 19.37
N SER A 184 25.43 -16.00 18.19
CA SER A 184 24.53 -14.94 17.76
C SER A 184 23.18 -15.49 17.33
N TRP A 185 22.11 -14.85 17.79
CA TRP A 185 20.76 -15.13 17.32
C TRP A 185 20.51 -14.59 15.90
N GLN A 186 21.35 -13.68 15.42
CA GLN A 186 21.33 -13.04 14.09
C GLN A 186 22.62 -13.32 13.31
N ALA A 187 23.15 -14.55 13.40
CA ALA A 187 24.46 -14.90 12.88
C ALA A 187 24.71 -14.44 11.43
N LEU A 188 23.72 -14.56 10.54
CA LEU A 188 23.85 -14.11 9.14
C LEU A 188 24.02 -12.60 8.98
N ASP A 189 23.37 -11.77 9.81
CA ASP A 189 23.56 -10.31 9.79
C ASP A 189 24.93 -9.95 10.41
N ASP A 190 25.30 -10.56 11.54
CA ASP A 190 26.58 -10.30 12.22
C ASP A 190 27.81 -10.76 11.41
N THR A 191 27.65 -11.77 10.56
CA THR A 191 28.71 -12.26 9.65
C THR A 191 28.57 -11.75 8.23
N ASN A 192 27.67 -10.80 7.95
CA ASN A 192 27.48 -10.23 6.61
C ASN A 192 28.57 -9.20 6.29
N LEU A 193 29.74 -9.70 5.90
CA LEU A 193 30.90 -8.88 5.59
C LEU A 193 30.89 -8.37 4.14
N PHE A 194 31.67 -7.32 3.88
CA PHE A 194 32.04 -6.87 2.53
C PHE A 194 33.51 -7.17 2.26
N PRO A 195 33.93 -7.43 1.02
CA PRO A 195 35.33 -7.69 0.70
C PRO A 195 36.15 -6.40 0.71
N LEU A 196 37.47 -6.52 0.92
CA LEU A 196 38.44 -5.42 0.75
C LEU A 196 39.47 -5.82 -0.31
N PRO A 197 39.77 -4.97 -1.32
CA PRO A 197 40.63 -5.35 -2.43
C PRO A 197 42.07 -5.49 -1.95
N ARG A 198 42.49 -6.72 -1.60
CA ARG A 198 43.82 -7.00 -1.01
C ARG A 198 44.96 -6.49 -1.88
N HIS A 199 44.77 -6.50 -3.21
CA HIS A 199 45.77 -6.02 -4.16
C HIS A 199 45.91 -4.49 -4.22
N ALA A 200 44.96 -3.73 -3.67
CA ALA A 200 44.89 -2.28 -3.82
C ALA A 200 44.78 -1.50 -2.51
N ALA A 201 44.21 -2.05 -1.43
CA ALA A 201 44.05 -1.38 -0.15
C ALA A 201 45.27 -1.63 0.74
N LYS A 202 46.12 -0.62 0.99
CA LYS A 202 47.32 -0.74 1.81
C LYS A 202 47.22 0.17 3.05
N PRO A 203 46.89 -0.37 4.23
CA PRO A 203 46.81 0.42 5.46
C PRO A 203 48.22 0.58 6.03
N ASP A 204 48.98 1.52 5.47
CA ASP A 204 50.31 1.93 5.95
C ASP A 204 50.27 3.34 6.57
N LYS A 205 51.40 3.82 7.11
CA LYS A 205 51.50 5.15 7.73
C LYS A 205 51.02 6.32 6.85
N ASN A 206 50.96 6.14 5.53
CA ASN A 206 50.53 7.15 4.57
C ASN A 206 49.07 6.92 4.10
N TRP A 207 48.32 5.98 4.69
CA TRP A 207 46.94 5.65 4.33
C TRP A 207 46.04 6.88 4.16
N VAL A 208 46.04 7.78 5.15
CA VAL A 208 45.21 8.99 5.12
C VAL A 208 45.57 9.84 3.91
N GLN A 209 46.87 10.08 3.67
CA GLN A 209 47.32 10.91 2.54
C GLN A 209 47.03 10.25 1.18
N ASN A 210 47.36 8.97 1.04
CA ASN A 210 47.31 8.25 -0.24
C ASN A 210 45.88 8.01 -0.75
N TYR A 211 44.90 7.92 0.16
CA TYR A 211 43.52 7.59 -0.19
C TYR A 211 42.53 8.75 0.00
N GLN A 212 43.00 9.96 0.36
CA GLN A 212 42.11 11.12 0.58
C GLN A 212 41.17 11.40 -0.58
N TRP A 213 41.70 11.37 -1.81
CA TRP A 213 40.98 11.66 -3.06
C TRP A 213 41.03 10.51 -4.06
N LYS A 214 41.26 9.29 -3.56
CA LYS A 214 41.41 8.10 -4.39
C LYS A 214 40.42 7.03 -3.96
N GLN A 215 39.47 6.73 -4.85
CA GLN A 215 38.59 5.58 -4.67
C GLN A 215 39.38 4.28 -4.84
N MET A 216 39.17 3.32 -3.94
CA MET A 216 39.66 1.96 -4.12
C MET A 216 38.85 1.25 -5.22
N PRO A 217 39.36 0.15 -5.82
CA PRO A 217 38.51 -0.73 -6.62
C PRO A 217 37.28 -1.14 -5.82
N VAL A 218 36.12 -1.09 -6.47
CA VAL A 218 34.82 -1.37 -5.83
C VAL A 218 34.16 -2.60 -6.46
N PRO A 219 33.34 -3.35 -5.71
CA PRO A 219 32.59 -4.48 -6.27
C PRO A 219 31.34 -4.01 -7.02
N GLY A 220 30.81 -2.84 -6.67
CA GLY A 220 29.57 -2.30 -7.19
C GLY A 220 29.67 -1.69 -8.60
N PRO A 221 28.54 -1.21 -9.13
CA PRO A 221 28.38 -0.91 -10.56
C PRO A 221 28.92 0.45 -11.00
N TYR A 222 29.32 1.33 -10.07
CA TYR A 222 29.75 2.69 -10.37
C TYR A 222 31.11 3.02 -9.75
N VAL A 223 31.93 3.78 -10.49
CA VAL A 223 33.21 4.34 -10.03
C VAL A 223 33.17 5.86 -10.11
N ILE A 224 33.90 6.54 -9.22
CA ILE A 224 34.12 7.99 -9.32
C ILE A 224 34.98 8.23 -10.56
N SER A 225 34.40 8.88 -11.56
CA SER A 225 35.08 9.15 -12.83
C SER A 225 35.62 10.57 -12.93
N ASP A 226 35.00 11.52 -12.25
CA ASP A 226 35.41 12.92 -12.23
C ASP A 226 34.94 13.64 -10.96
N PHE A 227 35.66 14.68 -10.55
CA PHE A 227 35.21 15.59 -9.49
C PHE A 227 35.85 16.97 -9.60
N LYS A 228 35.08 18.00 -9.25
CA LYS A 228 35.57 19.36 -9.09
C LYS A 228 35.46 19.74 -7.62
N LYS A 229 36.61 19.88 -6.95
CA LYS A 229 36.68 20.14 -5.51
C LYS A 229 35.81 21.35 -5.12
N GLY A 230 34.92 21.16 -4.14
CA GLY A 230 33.97 22.16 -3.68
C GLY A 230 32.72 22.34 -4.54
N SER A 231 32.61 21.67 -5.69
CA SER A 231 31.55 21.91 -6.68
C SER A 231 30.74 20.67 -7.05
N SER A 232 31.37 19.55 -7.42
CA SER A 232 30.64 18.37 -7.90
C SER A 232 31.46 17.09 -7.86
N VAL A 233 30.76 15.95 -7.82
CA VAL A 233 31.34 14.61 -7.98
C VAL A 233 30.50 13.84 -9.00
N THR A 234 31.14 13.13 -9.93
CA THR A 234 30.47 12.33 -10.96
C THR A 234 30.89 10.87 -10.82
N PHE A 235 29.89 9.98 -10.82
CA PHE A 235 30.08 8.54 -10.95
C PHE A 235 29.77 8.11 -12.39
N SER A 236 30.55 7.16 -12.90
CA SER A 236 30.27 6.49 -14.18
C SER A 236 30.07 5.00 -13.97
N ARG A 237 29.12 4.44 -14.69
CA ARG A 237 28.81 3.02 -14.67
C ARG A 237 29.94 2.21 -15.30
N ILE A 238 30.28 1.09 -14.68
CA ILE A 238 31.23 0.12 -15.22
C ILE A 238 30.57 -0.60 -16.41
N LYS A 239 31.25 -0.62 -17.56
CA LYS A 239 30.80 -1.37 -18.73
C LYS A 239 30.90 -2.87 -18.46
N ASN A 240 29.86 -3.62 -18.80
CA ASN A 240 29.76 -5.08 -18.56
C ASN A 240 30.01 -5.46 -17.10
N TRP A 241 29.37 -4.73 -16.17
CA TRP A 241 29.51 -5.01 -14.75
C TRP A 241 29.05 -6.45 -14.45
N TRP A 242 29.80 -7.17 -13.62
CA TRP A 242 29.64 -8.60 -13.40
C TRP A 242 28.24 -9.00 -12.90
N GLY A 243 27.57 -8.10 -12.17
CA GLY A 243 26.24 -8.28 -11.62
C GLY A 243 25.09 -8.14 -12.63
N ASP A 244 25.34 -7.61 -13.84
CA ASP A 244 24.28 -7.23 -14.81
C ASP A 244 23.31 -8.38 -15.17
N LYS A 245 23.79 -9.62 -15.10
CA LYS A 245 23.00 -10.82 -15.46
C LYS A 245 22.45 -11.57 -14.24
N LYS A 246 22.82 -11.17 -13.02
CA LYS A 246 22.47 -11.87 -11.78
C LYS A 246 21.01 -11.60 -11.42
N TYR A 247 20.27 -12.64 -11.05
CA TYR A 247 18.81 -12.61 -10.86
C TYR A 247 18.30 -11.37 -10.10
N TYR A 248 18.79 -11.11 -8.89
CA TYR A 248 18.37 -9.96 -8.06
C TYR A 248 18.97 -8.61 -8.46
N MET A 249 19.93 -8.59 -9.37
CA MET A 249 20.60 -7.37 -9.86
C MET A 249 20.11 -6.96 -11.26
N GLN A 250 19.28 -7.80 -11.90
CA GLN A 250 18.60 -7.44 -13.14
C GLN A 250 17.74 -6.19 -12.93
N PHE A 251 17.71 -5.32 -13.93
CA PHE A 251 16.95 -4.06 -13.93
C PHE A 251 17.34 -3.06 -12.81
N LYS A 252 18.49 -3.25 -12.15
CA LYS A 252 19.11 -2.27 -11.22
C LYS A 252 20.27 -1.52 -11.85
N TYR A 253 20.58 -0.34 -11.33
CA TYR A 253 21.70 0.52 -11.72
C TYR A 253 21.62 0.89 -13.20
N ASN A 254 20.57 1.63 -13.54
CA ASN A 254 20.18 1.84 -14.93
C ASN A 254 20.83 3.07 -15.57
N PHE A 255 21.28 4.05 -14.80
CA PHE A 255 21.93 5.25 -15.33
C PHE A 255 23.36 4.99 -15.78
N ASP A 256 23.82 5.69 -16.83
CA ASP A 256 25.23 5.64 -17.24
C ASP A 256 26.11 6.47 -16.31
N THR A 257 25.55 7.56 -15.80
CA THR A 257 26.26 8.53 -14.96
C THR A 257 25.37 9.03 -13.83
N LEU A 258 25.98 9.28 -12.67
CA LEU A 258 25.34 9.98 -11.55
C LEU A 258 26.13 11.27 -11.33
N HIS A 259 25.48 12.41 -11.44
CA HIS A 259 26.10 13.72 -11.28
C HIS A 259 25.59 14.40 -10.02
N LEU A 260 26.49 14.60 -9.06
CA LEU A 260 26.17 15.17 -7.75
C LEU A 260 26.73 16.60 -7.66
N LYS A 261 25.84 17.60 -7.59
CA LYS A 261 26.19 19.03 -7.51
C LYS A 261 26.11 19.54 -6.07
N VAL A 262 27.06 20.35 -5.62
CA VAL A 262 27.04 20.93 -4.28
C VAL A 262 26.05 22.11 -4.22
N ILE A 263 25.00 21.99 -3.42
CA ILE A 263 23.97 22.99 -3.17
C ILE A 263 23.64 23.02 -1.68
N ARG A 264 24.06 24.10 -1.01
CA ARG A 264 24.06 24.19 0.47
C ARG A 264 22.69 24.30 1.13
N THR A 265 21.69 24.83 0.45
CA THR A 265 20.37 25.12 1.05
C THR A 265 19.25 24.43 0.30
N GLU A 266 18.22 24.01 1.03
CA GLU A 266 17.03 23.38 0.47
C GLU A 266 16.32 24.31 -0.53
N ASN A 267 16.25 25.62 -0.27
CA ASN A 267 15.60 26.58 -1.16
C ASN A 267 16.32 26.70 -2.51
N THR A 268 17.66 26.72 -2.51
CA THR A 268 18.43 26.71 -3.76
C THR A 268 18.27 25.38 -4.49
N ALA A 269 18.26 24.26 -3.76
CA ALA A 269 18.04 22.93 -4.35
C ALA A 269 16.63 22.81 -4.96
N PHE A 270 15.58 23.28 -4.28
CA PHE A 270 14.23 23.30 -4.81
C PHE A 270 14.10 24.16 -6.08
N THR A 271 14.81 25.28 -6.13
CA THR A 271 14.89 26.12 -7.34
C THR A 271 15.61 25.42 -8.48
N ALA A 272 16.71 24.71 -8.20
CA ALA A 272 17.44 23.92 -9.19
C ALA A 272 16.60 22.73 -9.71
N PHE A 273 15.85 22.06 -8.82
CA PHE A 273 14.90 21.00 -9.18
C PHE A 273 13.82 21.50 -10.14
N LYS A 274 13.20 22.64 -9.86
CA LYS A 274 12.21 23.26 -10.77
C LYS A 274 12.77 23.60 -12.15
N LYS A 275 14.10 23.76 -12.28
CA LYS A 275 14.79 24.02 -13.56
C LYS A 275 15.23 22.74 -14.29
N GLY A 276 15.05 21.55 -13.70
CA GLY A 276 15.54 20.29 -14.27
C GLY A 276 17.05 20.08 -14.11
N GLU A 277 17.67 20.80 -13.16
CA GLU A 277 19.07 20.58 -12.76
C GLU A 277 19.20 19.46 -11.72
N ILE A 278 18.09 19.10 -11.06
CA ILE A 278 17.94 17.96 -10.16
C ILE A 278 16.74 17.16 -10.65
N ASP A 279 16.86 15.84 -10.67
CA ASP A 279 15.85 14.94 -11.23
C ASP A 279 14.78 14.54 -10.21
N ILE A 280 15.18 14.40 -8.94
CA ILE A 280 14.31 14.02 -7.81
C ILE A 280 14.58 14.95 -6.63
N PHE A 281 13.53 15.40 -5.97
CA PHE A 281 13.60 16.26 -4.79
C PHE A 281 12.71 15.72 -3.68
N SER A 282 13.28 15.57 -2.48
CA SER A 282 12.56 15.17 -1.27
C SER A 282 12.46 16.37 -0.32
N PRO A 283 11.35 17.15 -0.38
CA PRO A 283 11.16 18.31 0.49
C PRO A 283 10.91 17.92 1.94
N GLU A 284 11.28 18.79 2.87
CA GLU A 284 10.75 18.76 4.23
C GLU A 284 9.20 18.90 4.19
N PRO A 285 8.46 18.26 5.13
CA PRO A 285 7.00 18.22 5.09
C PRO A 285 6.29 19.58 5.04
N VAL A 286 6.83 20.60 5.71
CA VAL A 286 6.27 21.96 5.67
C VAL A 286 6.38 22.55 4.26
N LYS A 287 7.53 22.37 3.60
CA LYS A 287 7.72 22.80 2.21
C LYS A 287 6.82 22.01 1.26
N TRP A 288 6.68 20.70 1.48
CA TRP A 288 5.71 19.89 0.75
C TRP A 288 4.30 20.47 0.85
N ALA A 289 3.81 20.76 2.05
CA ALA A 289 2.46 21.27 2.26
C ALA A 289 2.22 22.66 1.61
N ARG A 290 3.23 23.53 1.62
CA ARG A 290 3.07 24.94 1.19
C ARG A 290 3.47 25.22 -0.26
N GLU A 291 4.47 24.52 -0.77
CA GLU A 291 5.18 24.91 -2.00
C GLU A 291 5.21 23.81 -3.06
N SER A 292 4.67 22.61 -2.82
CA SER A 292 4.73 21.52 -3.80
C SER A 292 3.71 21.64 -4.94
N ASP A 293 2.72 22.51 -4.81
CA ASP A 293 1.70 22.77 -5.83
C ASP A 293 2.04 24.01 -6.64
N PHE A 294 2.57 23.79 -7.84
CA PHE A 294 2.97 24.82 -8.80
C PHE A 294 2.73 24.32 -10.22
N ARG A 295 2.98 25.16 -11.23
CA ARG A 295 2.60 24.89 -12.62
C ARG A 295 3.00 23.49 -13.10
N GLU A 296 4.26 23.11 -12.95
CA GLU A 296 4.79 21.85 -13.48
C GLU A 296 4.22 20.61 -12.76
N THR A 297 3.89 20.71 -11.45
CA THR A 297 3.22 19.63 -10.73
C THR A 297 1.73 19.55 -11.09
N ASN A 298 1.05 20.69 -11.22
CA ASN A 298 -0.36 20.76 -11.60
C ASN A 298 -0.59 20.23 -13.02
N GLN A 299 0.35 20.45 -13.94
CA GLN A 299 0.32 19.99 -15.33
C GLN A 299 0.84 18.55 -15.50
N GLY A 300 1.37 17.92 -14.45
CA GLY A 300 1.86 16.53 -14.49
C GLY A 300 3.22 16.34 -15.16
N TYR A 301 4.03 17.39 -15.31
CA TYR A 301 5.43 17.28 -15.77
C TYR A 301 6.37 16.86 -14.65
N ILE A 302 6.03 17.27 -13.42
CA ILE A 302 6.63 16.78 -12.18
C ILE A 302 5.56 15.98 -11.44
N LEU A 303 5.92 14.78 -11.00
CA LEU A 303 5.03 13.88 -10.26
C LEU A 303 5.34 13.96 -8.76
N LYS A 304 4.28 13.95 -7.96
CA LYS A 304 4.31 13.93 -6.50
C LYS A 304 4.02 12.51 -6.01
N ARG A 305 4.81 12.02 -5.07
CA ARG A 305 4.60 10.74 -4.36
C ARG A 305 4.70 10.96 -2.86
N LYS A 306 3.71 10.46 -2.13
CA LYS A 306 3.69 10.32 -0.68
C LYS A 306 3.62 8.83 -0.36
N ILE A 307 4.71 8.29 0.17
CA ILE A 307 4.92 6.85 0.26
C ILE A 307 5.10 6.43 1.71
N ARG A 308 4.17 5.65 2.27
CA ARG A 308 4.31 5.12 3.63
C ARG A 308 5.52 4.19 3.69
N ARG A 309 6.43 4.42 4.64
CA ARG A 309 7.59 3.55 4.88
C ARG A 309 7.39 2.68 6.11
N MET A 310 8.10 1.56 6.16
CA MET A 310 8.37 0.89 7.41
C MET A 310 9.42 1.71 8.17
N VAL A 311 9.02 2.29 9.29
CA VAL A 311 9.89 3.18 10.06
C VAL A 311 10.82 2.31 10.91
N PHE A 312 11.99 1.97 10.37
CA PHE A 312 13.15 1.74 11.22
C PHE A 312 13.77 3.12 11.52
N ASP A 313 13.82 3.50 12.79
CA ASP A 313 14.47 4.76 13.17
C ASP A 313 15.27 4.59 14.45
N GLY A 314 16.53 5.04 14.39
CA GLY A 314 17.46 5.02 15.52
C GLY A 314 17.03 5.97 16.64
N ALA A 315 17.86 6.09 17.68
CA ALA A 315 17.57 6.92 18.84
C ALA A 315 17.33 8.38 18.44
N ALA A 316 16.21 8.98 18.85
CA ALA A 316 15.87 10.36 18.55
C ALA A 316 14.95 10.96 19.62
N GLY A 317 15.20 12.19 20.00
CA GLY A 317 14.38 12.87 21.00
C GLY A 317 15.07 14.05 21.65
N ILE A 318 14.46 14.54 22.73
CA ILE A 318 15.11 15.44 23.68
C ILE A 318 15.76 14.55 24.74
N PHE A 319 17.10 14.48 24.72
CA PHE A 319 17.89 13.70 25.68
C PHE A 319 18.18 14.55 26.90
N PHE A 320 17.87 14.04 28.08
CA PHE A 320 18.20 14.69 29.35
C PHE A 320 19.48 14.11 29.93
N ASN A 321 20.40 14.98 30.36
CA ASN A 321 21.55 14.56 31.12
C ASN A 321 21.13 14.22 32.56
N SER A 322 21.05 12.94 32.88
CA SER A 322 20.62 12.45 34.20
C SER A 322 21.62 12.73 35.34
N GLN A 323 22.79 13.29 35.03
CA GLN A 323 23.79 13.74 36.01
C GLN A 323 23.71 15.26 36.29
N ASP A 324 22.77 15.98 35.66
CA ASP A 324 22.51 17.39 35.96
C ASP A 324 21.98 17.56 37.40
N ALA A 325 22.44 18.59 38.12
CA ALA A 325 22.13 18.78 39.53
C ALA A 325 20.63 18.98 39.84
N VAL A 326 19.86 19.50 38.88
CA VAL A 326 18.41 19.68 39.01
C VAL A 326 17.68 18.59 38.24
N TRP A 327 18.06 18.36 36.98
CA TRP A 327 17.34 17.49 36.05
C TRP A 327 17.69 16.00 36.18
N SER A 328 18.47 15.61 37.20
CA SER A 328 18.64 14.22 37.62
C SER A 328 17.36 13.59 38.19
N ASP A 329 16.40 14.39 38.69
CA ASP A 329 15.09 13.92 39.17
C ASP A 329 14.20 13.48 38.00
N ALA A 330 13.80 12.21 38.01
CA ALA A 330 12.90 11.65 37.01
C ALA A 330 11.52 12.33 36.98
N ASN A 331 11.02 12.84 38.11
CA ASN A 331 9.72 13.53 38.16
C ASN A 331 9.76 14.87 37.44
N LEU A 332 10.89 15.59 37.50
CA LEU A 332 11.10 16.83 36.74
C LEU A 332 11.10 16.55 35.23
N ARG A 333 11.78 15.49 34.80
CA ARG A 333 11.79 15.08 33.39
C ARG A 333 10.41 14.63 32.89
N LYS A 334 9.66 13.89 33.72
CA LYS A 334 8.26 13.53 33.43
C LYS A 334 7.36 14.75 33.32
N ALA A 335 7.52 15.72 34.23
CA ALA A 335 6.78 16.98 34.16
C ALA A 335 7.05 17.70 32.84
N PHE A 336 8.32 17.76 32.41
CA PHE A 336 8.66 18.34 31.11
C PHE A 336 8.08 17.53 29.93
N ALA A 337 8.05 16.20 30.01
CA ALA A 337 7.42 15.38 28.98
C ALA A 337 5.92 15.71 28.79
N HIS A 338 5.22 16.02 29.90
CA HIS A 338 3.81 16.40 29.91
C HIS A 338 3.54 17.82 29.40
N VAL A 339 4.54 18.72 29.31
CA VAL A 339 4.33 20.06 28.71
C VAL A 339 4.41 20.06 27.17
N PHE A 340 4.79 18.94 26.56
CA PHE A 340 5.01 18.83 25.13
C PHE A 340 3.71 18.51 24.37
N ASP A 341 3.00 19.57 23.99
CA ASP A 341 1.76 19.51 23.18
C ASP A 341 2.05 19.24 21.69
N PHE A 342 2.37 17.98 21.40
CA PHE A 342 2.62 17.54 20.04
C PHE A 342 1.40 17.69 19.13
N ASP A 343 0.19 17.36 19.59
CA ASP A 343 -0.97 17.31 18.70
C ASP A 343 -1.35 18.70 18.20
N THR A 344 -1.29 19.72 19.08
CA THR A 344 -1.51 21.11 18.65
C THR A 344 -0.37 21.60 17.77
N MET A 345 0.88 21.28 18.10
CA MET A 345 2.04 21.65 17.29
C MET A 345 1.96 21.03 15.88
N ASN A 346 1.58 19.76 15.80
CA ASN A 346 1.49 19.01 14.56
C ASN A 346 0.39 19.57 13.65
N ARG A 347 -0.78 19.92 14.22
CA ARG A 347 -1.87 20.57 13.48
C ARG A 347 -1.50 21.97 12.99
N ASN A 348 -0.90 22.79 13.85
CA ASN A 348 -0.75 24.23 13.58
C ASN A 348 0.51 24.58 12.79
N PHE A 349 1.61 23.88 13.01
CA PHE A 349 2.90 24.20 12.39
C PHE A 349 3.36 23.14 11.38
N MET A 350 2.93 21.89 11.56
CA MET A 350 3.50 20.75 10.86
C MET A 350 2.53 20.04 9.89
N PHE A 351 1.35 20.65 9.66
CA PHE A 351 0.35 20.22 8.66
C PHE A 351 -0.16 18.79 8.84
N SER A 352 -0.12 18.25 10.06
CA SER A 352 -0.49 16.86 10.35
C SER A 352 0.28 15.82 9.53
N LEU A 353 1.49 16.16 9.04
CA LEU A 353 2.34 15.28 8.23
C LEU A 353 3.30 14.43 9.06
N TYR A 354 3.30 14.62 10.37
CA TYR A 354 4.18 13.88 11.29
C TYR A 354 3.37 12.99 12.22
N ALA A 355 4.00 11.94 12.72
CA ALA A 355 3.43 11.05 13.71
C ALA A 355 4.20 11.15 15.03
N ARG A 356 3.49 10.98 16.15
CA ARG A 356 4.13 11.01 17.47
C ARG A 356 4.97 9.75 17.64
N ARG A 357 6.26 9.94 17.94
CA ARG A 357 7.15 8.84 18.31
C ARG A 357 6.75 8.33 19.71
N GLN A 358 6.69 7.02 19.88
CA GLN A 358 6.24 6.38 21.14
C GLN A 358 7.38 5.83 22.00
N THR A 359 8.45 5.36 21.35
CA THR A 359 9.56 4.61 21.96
C THR A 359 10.92 5.20 21.58
N PHE A 360 11.97 4.84 22.31
CA PHE A 360 13.33 5.36 22.10
C PHE A 360 13.90 4.93 20.76
N PHE A 361 13.73 3.66 20.37
CA PHE A 361 13.90 3.21 18.98
C PHE A 361 12.54 2.96 18.34
N SER A 362 12.36 3.38 17.08
CA SER A 362 11.21 2.93 16.28
C SER A 362 11.56 1.59 15.67
N ALA A 363 11.39 0.54 16.47
CA ALA A 363 11.69 -0.83 16.10
C ALA A 363 10.49 -1.50 15.41
N ILE A 364 10.77 -2.50 14.59
CA ILE A 364 9.76 -3.36 13.96
C ILE A 364 9.50 -4.60 14.82
N PRO A 365 8.36 -5.30 14.66
CA PRO A 365 8.11 -6.55 15.35
C PRO A 365 9.26 -7.57 15.17
N PRO A 366 9.62 -8.33 16.21
CA PRO A 366 8.95 -8.42 17.52
C PRO A 366 9.45 -7.39 18.56
N TYR A 367 10.40 -6.52 18.22
CA TYR A 367 11.00 -5.57 19.16
C TYR A 367 10.26 -4.23 19.25
N SER A 368 9.13 -4.09 18.57
CA SER A 368 8.19 -2.98 18.83
C SER A 368 7.48 -3.22 20.17
N ASN A 369 7.61 -2.31 21.15
CA ASN A 369 6.89 -2.40 22.42
C ASN A 369 5.58 -1.59 22.38
N PRO A 370 4.40 -2.21 22.21
CA PRO A 370 3.13 -1.49 22.17
C PRO A 370 2.65 -1.00 23.56
N GLY A 371 3.24 -1.52 24.64
CA GLY A 371 2.87 -1.15 26.01
C GLY A 371 3.43 0.20 26.45
N VAL A 372 4.51 0.67 25.82
CA VAL A 372 5.08 2.00 26.08
C VAL A 372 4.45 3.01 25.14
N LYS A 373 3.90 4.09 25.72
CA LYS A 373 3.39 5.24 25.00
C LYS A 373 4.08 6.50 25.48
N SER A 374 4.23 7.47 24.60
CA SER A 374 4.72 8.79 24.98
C SER A 374 3.79 9.45 25.99
N TYR A 375 4.38 10.24 26.89
CA TYR A 375 3.62 11.03 27.86
C TYR A 375 2.61 11.94 27.13
N PRO A 376 1.32 11.91 27.52
CA PRO A 376 0.33 12.79 26.94
C PRO A 376 0.58 14.22 27.39
N PHE A 377 0.13 15.19 26.60
CA PHE A 377 0.12 16.58 27.04
C PHE A 377 -0.87 16.75 28.19
N ASP A 378 -0.37 17.15 29.36
CA ASP A 378 -1.17 17.36 30.57
C ASP A 378 -0.45 18.36 31.50
N LEU A 379 -0.81 19.63 31.39
CA LEU A 379 -0.23 20.68 32.22
C LEU A 379 -0.50 20.48 33.71
N LYS A 380 -1.68 19.97 34.07
CA LYS A 380 -2.03 19.74 35.47
C LYS A 380 -1.12 18.66 36.05
N LYS A 381 -0.90 17.58 35.30
CA LYS A 381 0.01 16.51 35.74
C LYS A 381 1.45 16.99 35.87
N ALA A 382 1.90 17.84 34.94
CA ALA A 382 3.21 18.48 35.04
C ALA A 382 3.32 19.30 36.34
N GLU A 383 2.33 20.14 36.65
CA GLU A 383 2.33 20.94 37.88
C GLU A 383 2.32 20.08 39.15
N GLU A 384 1.50 19.03 39.22
CA GLU A 384 1.48 18.08 40.35
C GLU A 384 2.85 17.46 40.63
N LEU A 385 3.57 17.06 39.56
CA LEU A 385 4.90 16.47 39.67
C LEU A 385 5.93 17.50 40.16
N LEU A 386 5.85 18.74 39.67
CA LEU A 386 6.72 19.85 40.10
C LEU A 386 6.47 20.24 41.57
N ASP A 387 5.20 20.30 41.98
CA ASP A 387 4.81 20.58 43.36
C ASP A 387 5.33 19.50 44.32
N THR A 388 5.18 18.23 43.93
CA THR A 388 5.68 17.08 44.71
C THR A 388 7.21 17.10 44.83
N ALA A 389 7.93 17.53 43.78
CA ALA A 389 9.38 17.71 43.80
C ALA A 389 9.85 18.96 44.58
N GLY A 390 8.91 19.78 45.09
CA GLY A 390 9.17 20.95 45.91
C GLY A 390 9.41 22.25 45.14
N TRP A 391 9.13 22.28 43.83
CA TRP A 391 9.27 23.48 42.99
C TRP A 391 7.98 24.29 43.00
N LYS A 392 7.97 25.43 43.70
CA LYS A 392 6.77 26.24 43.93
C LYS A 392 6.82 27.56 43.17
N ARG A 393 5.66 28.11 42.83
CA ARG A 393 5.56 29.49 42.34
C ARG A 393 5.72 30.45 43.52
N THR A 394 6.74 31.29 43.48
CA THR A 394 7.05 32.27 44.54
C THR A 394 6.99 33.69 43.97
N GLY A 395 6.26 34.59 44.63
CA GLY A 395 6.10 35.99 44.19
C GLY A 395 5.39 36.13 42.84
N ASN A 396 5.76 37.16 42.07
CA ASN A 396 5.19 37.47 40.74
C ASN A 396 5.94 36.81 39.57
N SER A 397 6.92 35.92 39.83
CA SER A 397 7.65 35.23 38.75
C SER A 397 6.73 34.23 38.04
N PRO A 398 6.75 34.17 36.69
CA PRO A 398 6.06 33.11 35.96
C PRO A 398 6.73 31.74 36.14
N PHE A 399 7.93 31.68 36.73
CA PHE A 399 8.74 30.47 36.89
C PHE A 399 8.78 29.98 38.34
N ARG A 400 8.88 28.65 38.51
CA ARG A 400 8.95 28.00 39.82
C ARG A 400 10.35 28.09 40.41
N GLN A 401 10.43 28.11 41.73
CA GLN A 401 11.68 28.18 42.48
C GLN A 401 11.73 27.14 43.61
N LYS A 402 12.96 26.74 43.95
CA LYS A 402 13.29 25.90 45.10
C LYS A 402 14.63 26.38 45.66
N ASP A 403 14.70 26.59 46.97
CA ASP A 403 15.92 27.05 47.67
C ASP A 403 16.58 28.31 47.05
N GLY A 404 15.76 29.24 46.53
CA GLY A 404 16.21 30.48 45.89
C GLY A 404 16.69 30.32 44.44
N GLN A 405 16.72 29.10 43.90
CA GLN A 405 17.04 28.82 42.50
C GLN A 405 15.77 28.72 41.65
N GLU A 406 15.79 29.30 40.44
CA GLU A 406 14.72 29.17 39.46
C GLU A 406 14.83 27.85 38.68
N LEU A 407 13.69 27.25 38.33
CA LEU A 407 13.62 26.03 37.52
C LEU A 407 13.97 26.32 36.05
N LEU A 408 15.27 26.33 35.75
CA LEU A 408 15.81 26.55 34.41
C LEU A 408 16.11 25.23 33.70
N LEU A 409 15.70 25.11 32.44
CA LEU A 409 16.14 24.07 31.50
C LEU A 409 16.79 24.73 30.29
N THR A 410 18.07 24.47 30.04
CA THR A 410 18.73 24.85 28.79
C THR A 410 18.65 23.68 27.79
N LEU A 411 18.00 23.92 26.66
CA LEU A 411 17.82 22.97 25.56
C LEU A 411 18.71 23.32 24.37
N ASN A 412 19.74 22.52 24.15
CA ASN A 412 20.65 22.66 23.01
C ASN A 412 20.03 22.02 21.76
N TYR A 413 20.01 22.74 20.64
CA TYR A 413 19.54 22.22 19.35
C TYR A 413 20.32 22.82 18.19
N GLY A 414 20.25 22.20 17.01
CA GLY A 414 20.92 22.70 15.80
C GLY A 414 20.02 22.77 14.58
N GLY A 415 20.44 23.56 13.59
CA GLY A 415 19.71 23.80 12.35
C GLY A 415 18.47 24.69 12.50
N GLU A 416 17.85 25.06 11.38
CA GLU A 416 16.63 25.90 11.34
C GLU A 416 15.33 25.08 11.46
N ARG A 417 15.44 23.75 11.47
CA ARG A 417 14.32 22.79 11.42
C ARG A 417 13.27 22.98 12.52
N TYR A 418 13.68 23.47 13.68
CA TYR A 418 12.83 23.52 14.88
C TYR A 418 12.47 24.95 15.32
N ASP A 419 12.81 25.96 14.51
CA ASP A 419 12.67 27.37 14.88
C ASP A 419 11.20 27.80 15.02
N GLN A 420 10.24 27.06 14.45
CA GLN A 420 8.80 27.35 14.60
C GLN A 420 8.21 26.61 15.81
N GLU A 421 8.66 25.40 16.06
CA GLU A 421 8.11 24.47 17.04
C GLU A 421 8.62 24.73 18.47
N LEU A 422 9.91 25.00 18.64
CA LEU A 422 10.50 25.17 19.97
C LEU A 422 10.02 26.42 20.71
N PRO A 423 9.76 27.58 20.06
CA PRO A 423 9.13 28.71 20.74
C PRO A 423 7.75 28.37 21.32
N TYR A 424 6.97 27.54 20.63
CA TYR A 424 5.68 27.06 21.16
C TYR A 424 5.87 26.16 22.39
N LEU A 425 6.84 25.23 22.35
CA LEU A 425 7.22 24.42 23.51
C LEU A 425 7.70 25.29 24.70
N LYS A 426 8.43 26.37 24.43
CA LYS A 426 8.85 27.32 25.46
C LYS A 426 7.66 27.98 26.15
N GLU A 427 6.64 28.37 25.39
CA GLU A 427 5.42 28.94 25.97
C GLU A 427 4.60 27.90 26.76
N THR A 428 4.52 26.64 26.32
CA THR A 428 3.84 25.59 27.11
C THR A 428 4.62 25.23 28.38
N ALA A 429 5.95 25.18 28.33
CA ALA A 429 6.82 24.98 29.50
C ALA A 429 6.66 26.11 30.53
N LYS A 430 6.60 27.37 30.07
CA LYS A 430 6.34 28.54 30.91
C LYS A 430 5.00 28.44 31.63
N LYS A 431 3.95 27.88 31.00
CA LYS A 431 2.66 27.68 31.66
C LYS A 431 2.75 26.74 32.86
N ALA A 432 3.62 25.74 32.84
CA ALA A 432 3.89 24.86 33.99
C ALA A 432 4.89 25.48 35.00
N GLY A 433 5.46 26.64 34.69
CA GLY A 433 6.46 27.33 35.52
C GLY A 433 7.90 26.88 35.29
N ILE A 434 8.21 26.27 34.14
CA ILE A 434 9.57 25.90 33.74
C ILE A 434 10.15 27.02 32.86
N ASN A 435 11.31 27.57 33.22
CA ASN A 435 12.03 28.49 32.34
C ASN A 435 12.82 27.69 31.29
N LEU A 436 12.30 27.61 30.06
CA LEU A 436 12.98 26.93 28.95
C LEU A 436 13.84 27.92 28.16
N GLU A 437 15.16 27.76 28.25
CA GLU A 437 16.14 28.48 27.44
C GLU A 437 16.50 27.65 26.20
N LEU A 438 16.27 28.21 25.01
CA LEU A 438 16.57 27.56 23.74
C LEU A 438 17.95 28.02 23.26
N LYS A 439 18.93 27.10 23.20
CA LYS A 439 20.30 27.40 22.76
C LYS A 439 20.57 26.77 21.40
N LYS A 440 20.42 27.58 20.35
CA LYS A 440 20.73 27.20 18.97
C LYS A 440 22.25 27.16 18.76
N LEU A 441 22.78 26.04 18.32
CA LEU A 441 24.20 25.82 18.04
C LEU A 441 24.39 25.43 16.57
N ASP A 442 25.54 25.80 16.00
CA ASP A 442 25.97 25.23 14.72
C ASP A 442 26.35 23.74 14.88
N SER A 443 26.47 23.01 13.76
CA SER A 443 26.70 21.55 13.80
C SER A 443 27.98 21.17 14.57
N PRO A 444 29.14 21.84 14.38
CA PRO A 444 30.34 21.57 15.18
C PRO A 444 30.16 21.83 16.68
N ALA A 445 29.55 22.95 17.07
CA ALA A 445 29.34 23.30 18.48
C ALA A 445 28.32 22.37 19.15
N LEU A 446 27.27 21.95 18.44
CA LEU A 446 26.29 20.97 18.94
C LEU A 446 26.96 19.61 19.17
N PHE A 447 27.77 19.14 18.23
CA PHE A 447 28.51 17.88 18.37
C PHE A 447 29.54 17.94 19.51
N LYS A 448 30.25 19.05 19.65
CA LYS A 448 31.14 19.29 20.79
C LYS A 448 30.38 19.25 22.12
N SER A 449 29.24 19.94 22.20
CA SER A 449 28.39 19.92 23.40
C SER A 449 27.93 18.50 23.74
N ALA A 450 27.50 17.73 22.74
CA ALA A 450 27.08 16.34 22.88
C ALA A 450 28.20 15.40 23.37
N THR A 451 29.42 15.58 22.88
CA THR A 451 30.59 14.75 23.21
C THR A 451 31.20 15.11 24.56
N GLU A 452 31.23 16.40 24.91
CA GLU A 452 31.73 16.91 26.20
C GLU A 452 30.69 16.79 27.33
N LYS A 453 29.44 16.45 27.00
CA LYS A 453 28.30 16.35 27.92
C LYS A 453 27.93 17.70 28.56
N SER A 454 28.21 18.80 27.87
CA SER A 454 27.99 20.17 28.36
C SER A 454 26.57 20.68 28.02
N TYR A 455 25.56 19.94 28.47
CA TYR A 455 24.15 20.25 28.27
C TYR A 455 23.31 19.71 29.42
N THR A 456 22.19 20.37 29.70
CA THR A 456 21.12 19.84 30.55
C THR A 456 20.17 18.98 29.71
N ALA A 457 19.72 19.51 28.57
CA ALA A 457 19.02 18.75 27.55
C ALA A 457 19.52 19.07 26.14
N ILE A 458 19.43 18.10 25.23
CA ILE A 458 19.90 18.25 23.84
C ILE A 458 18.97 17.51 22.86
N ILE A 459 18.73 18.12 21.70
CA ILE A 459 18.06 17.47 20.56
C ILE A 459 19.11 16.90 19.63
N LEU A 460 19.11 15.58 19.49
CA LEU A 460 19.91 14.87 18.50
C LEU A 460 19.14 13.69 17.91
N ARG A 461 19.64 13.17 16.79
CA ARG A 461 19.11 11.97 16.14
C ARG A 461 20.27 11.10 15.70
N PHE A 462 20.16 9.81 15.95
CA PHE A 462 21.09 8.79 15.52
C PHE A 462 20.42 7.94 14.45
N GLY A 463 21.17 7.54 13.41
CA GLY A 463 20.73 6.46 12.54
C GLY A 463 20.65 5.15 13.33
N GLY A 464 20.02 4.12 12.77
CA GLY A 464 20.11 2.78 13.34
C GLY A 464 20.06 1.68 12.27
N GLY A 465 20.25 0.44 12.73
CA GLY A 465 20.37 -0.76 11.90
C GLY A 465 19.04 -1.42 11.55
N LEU A 466 18.97 -2.74 11.46
CA LEU A 466 17.69 -3.45 11.38
C LEU A 466 17.09 -3.71 12.78
N TYR A 467 17.97 -3.75 13.78
CA TYR A 467 17.66 -4.07 15.16
C TYR A 467 18.10 -2.92 16.08
N PRO A 468 17.40 -2.70 17.21
CA PRO A 468 17.83 -1.77 18.24
C PRO A 468 19.27 -2.03 18.73
N ALA A 469 19.99 -0.97 19.08
CA ALA A 469 21.38 -1.07 19.56
C ALA A 469 21.55 -0.33 20.90
N PRO A 470 20.98 -0.85 22.01
CA PRO A 470 20.87 -0.11 23.27
C PRO A 470 22.20 0.06 24.03
N ARG A 471 23.19 -0.82 23.84
CA ARG A 471 24.46 -0.80 24.62
C ARG A 471 25.15 0.56 24.63
N GLN A 472 25.33 1.16 23.46
CA GLN A 472 26.00 2.46 23.32
C GLN A 472 25.25 3.62 23.99
N PHE A 473 23.95 3.44 24.30
CA PHE A 473 23.10 4.48 24.87
C PHE A 473 22.82 4.31 26.35
N PHE A 474 22.94 3.09 26.90
CA PHE A 474 22.49 2.82 28.27
C PHE A 474 23.42 1.91 29.09
N GLU A 475 24.49 1.36 28.52
CA GLU A 475 25.46 0.57 29.31
C GLU A 475 26.23 1.47 30.27
N THR A 476 26.51 0.99 31.48
CA THR A 476 27.23 1.73 32.52
C THR A 476 28.60 2.23 32.04
N LYS A 477 29.33 1.43 31.24
CA LYS A 477 30.61 1.84 30.64
C LYS A 477 30.49 3.00 29.65
N SER A 478 29.31 3.18 29.07
CA SER A 478 29.03 4.27 28.15
C SER A 478 28.70 5.59 28.88
N VAL A 479 28.58 5.59 30.21
CA VAL A 479 28.43 6.81 31.03
C VAL A 479 29.78 7.52 31.13
N ALA A 480 30.19 8.13 30.02
CA ALA A 480 31.51 8.74 29.86
C ALA A 480 31.45 9.91 28.88
N LYS A 481 32.47 10.78 28.92
CA LYS A 481 32.70 11.75 27.85
C LYS A 481 33.08 11.01 26.56
N GLN A 482 32.78 11.63 25.42
CA GLN A 482 33.00 11.07 24.07
C GLN A 482 32.25 9.76 23.77
N SER A 483 31.17 9.45 24.49
CA SER A 483 30.27 8.33 24.19
C SER A 483 28.96 8.79 23.52
N ASN A 484 28.22 7.85 22.93
CA ASN A 484 26.87 8.09 22.38
C ASN A 484 25.76 8.11 23.44
N ASN A 485 26.07 7.77 24.70
CA ASN A 485 25.11 7.86 25.80
C ASN A 485 24.86 9.33 26.15
N LEU A 486 23.86 9.93 25.51
CA LEU A 486 23.50 11.32 25.78
C LEU A 486 22.71 11.49 27.08
N THR A 487 22.10 10.41 27.57
CA THR A 487 21.29 10.44 28.79
C THR A 487 22.14 10.41 30.07
N MET A 488 23.41 10.02 29.95
CA MET A 488 24.33 9.78 31.06
C MET A 488 23.78 8.82 32.13
N TYR A 489 22.83 7.96 31.72
CA TYR A 489 22.20 6.95 32.54
C TYR A 489 22.79 5.58 32.25
N GLY A 490 23.02 4.79 33.29
CA GLY A 490 23.40 3.39 33.22
C GLY A 490 23.14 2.73 34.57
N SER A 491 22.75 1.45 34.57
CA SER A 491 22.47 0.70 35.78
C SER A 491 22.82 -0.77 35.60
N GLU A 492 23.05 -1.49 36.70
CA GLU A 492 23.33 -2.93 36.65
C GLU A 492 22.15 -3.73 36.07
N GLU A 493 20.90 -3.30 36.32
CA GLU A 493 19.71 -3.88 35.68
C GLU A 493 19.78 -3.70 34.16
N MET A 494 20.08 -2.48 33.71
CA MET A 494 20.18 -2.15 32.30
C MET A 494 21.27 -2.96 31.59
N ASP A 495 22.45 -3.09 32.20
CA ASP A 495 23.56 -3.89 31.65
C ASP A 495 23.16 -5.37 31.47
N LYS A 496 22.49 -5.97 32.47
CA LYS A 496 21.98 -7.36 32.39
C LYS A 496 20.93 -7.53 31.29
N LEU A 497 20.03 -6.56 31.12
CA LEU A 497 19.01 -6.59 30.08
C LEU A 497 19.63 -6.44 28.69
N ILE A 498 20.61 -5.55 28.52
CA ILE A 498 21.36 -5.36 27.27
C ILE A 498 22.09 -6.66 26.91
N ASP A 499 22.78 -7.28 27.86
CA ASP A 499 23.47 -8.55 27.62
C ASP A 499 22.49 -9.67 27.25
N THR A 500 21.32 -9.72 27.90
CA THR A 500 20.26 -10.67 27.54
C THR A 500 19.75 -10.42 26.13
N TYR A 501 19.47 -9.17 25.77
CA TYR A 501 19.00 -8.80 24.44
C TYR A 501 20.03 -9.16 23.35
N GLU A 502 21.30 -8.84 23.56
CA GLU A 502 22.32 -9.03 22.52
C GLU A 502 22.76 -10.49 22.37
N TYR A 503 22.81 -11.27 23.45
CA TYR A 503 23.46 -12.58 23.44
C TYR A 503 22.54 -13.79 23.71
N ASN A 504 21.30 -13.59 24.18
CA ASN A 504 20.40 -14.72 24.45
C ASN A 504 19.82 -15.28 23.14
N LEU A 505 19.90 -16.59 22.93
CA LEU A 505 19.39 -17.23 21.71
C LEU A 505 17.86 -17.39 21.69
N GLU A 506 17.19 -17.33 22.84
CA GLU A 506 15.73 -17.41 22.94
C GLU A 506 15.05 -16.06 22.66
N GLU A 507 14.26 -15.99 21.59
CA GLU A 507 13.62 -14.73 21.15
C GLU A 507 12.70 -14.13 22.21
N GLN A 508 11.90 -14.94 22.90
CA GLN A 508 10.98 -14.45 23.92
C GLN A 508 11.72 -13.72 25.06
N LYS A 509 12.86 -14.26 25.51
CA LYS A 509 13.69 -13.62 26.54
C LYS A 509 14.30 -12.31 26.04
N ARG A 510 14.76 -12.26 24.78
CA ARG A 510 15.27 -11.02 24.17
C ARG A 510 14.20 -9.94 24.06
N VAL A 511 13.01 -10.31 23.57
CA VAL A 511 11.88 -9.39 23.43
C VAL A 511 11.45 -8.84 24.79
N GLN A 512 11.37 -9.69 25.82
CA GLN A 512 11.08 -9.25 27.19
C GLN A 512 12.16 -8.31 27.73
N ALA A 513 13.44 -8.64 27.54
CA ALA A 513 14.55 -7.80 27.98
C ALA A 513 14.52 -6.43 27.29
N TYR A 514 14.32 -6.41 25.97
CA TYR A 514 14.21 -5.17 25.21
C TYR A 514 13.00 -4.33 25.61
N ASN A 515 11.83 -4.95 25.80
CA ASN A 515 10.64 -4.25 26.27
C ASN A 515 10.87 -3.61 27.64
N ARG A 516 11.61 -4.28 28.53
CA ARG A 516 12.01 -3.71 29.82
C ARG A 516 13.01 -2.55 29.67
N ILE A 517 13.95 -2.61 28.74
CA ILE A 517 14.86 -1.48 28.43
C ILE A 517 14.05 -0.23 28.02
N GLU A 518 13.11 -0.37 27.08
CA GLU A 518 12.21 0.71 26.66
C GLU A 518 11.35 1.22 27.83
N GLN A 519 10.86 0.30 28.67
CA GLN A 519 10.08 0.63 29.86
C GLN A 519 10.92 1.43 30.87
N ILE A 520 12.19 1.08 31.12
CA ILE A 520 13.07 1.85 32.02
C ILE A 520 13.32 3.25 31.44
N ASN A 521 13.61 3.36 30.14
CA ASN A 521 13.77 4.66 29.49
C ASN A 521 12.51 5.54 29.64
N HIS A 522 11.32 4.94 29.51
CA HIS A 522 10.05 5.61 29.74
C HIS A 522 9.88 5.99 31.22
N GLU A 523 9.95 5.04 32.15
CA GLU A 523 9.79 5.25 33.61
C GLU A 523 10.74 6.28 34.20
N GLN A 524 11.94 6.41 33.65
CA GLN A 524 12.94 7.39 34.05
C GLN A 524 12.87 8.69 33.25
N ALA A 525 12.01 8.77 32.23
CA ALA A 525 11.90 9.90 31.30
C ALA A 525 13.26 10.40 30.79
N LEU A 526 14.18 9.47 30.47
CA LEU A 526 15.55 9.81 30.03
C LEU A 526 15.54 10.55 28.69
N THR A 527 14.53 10.26 27.88
CA THR A 527 14.30 10.90 26.59
C THR A 527 12.82 11.27 26.46
N VAL A 528 12.54 12.53 26.08
CA VAL A 528 11.19 12.92 25.64
C VAL A 528 11.08 12.67 24.15
N GLN A 529 10.20 11.75 23.78
CA GLN A 529 10.04 11.31 22.39
C GLN A 529 9.43 12.42 21.55
N PHE A 530 10.11 12.72 20.44
CA PHE A 530 9.73 13.77 19.49
C PHE A 530 8.68 13.22 18.50
N TRP A 531 8.91 13.37 17.20
CA TRP A 531 8.06 12.88 16.13
C TRP A 531 8.89 12.26 15.00
N ASN A 532 8.23 11.48 14.15
CA ASN A 532 8.78 10.93 12.92
C ASN A 532 7.96 11.38 11.70
N VAL A 533 8.58 11.35 10.53
CA VAL A 533 7.86 11.50 9.25
C VAL A 533 7.52 10.10 8.76
N PRO A 534 6.26 9.65 8.85
CA PRO A 534 5.88 8.28 8.51
C PRO A 534 5.98 8.00 7.01
N ASP A 535 5.91 9.05 6.18
CA ASP A 535 5.89 8.94 4.73
C ASP A 535 7.20 9.48 4.11
N SER A 536 7.61 8.94 2.96
CA SER A 536 8.56 9.60 2.05
C SER A 536 7.80 10.59 1.19
N LEU A 537 8.24 11.84 1.18
CA LEU A 537 7.70 12.88 0.29
C LEU A 537 8.70 13.04 -0.86
N ILE A 538 8.26 12.75 -2.08
CA ILE A 538 9.12 12.70 -3.25
C ILE A 538 8.46 13.47 -4.39
N MET A 539 9.21 14.35 -5.01
CA MET A 539 8.88 15.03 -6.25
C MET A 539 9.89 14.58 -7.29
N HIS A 540 9.45 14.14 -8.46
CA HIS A 540 10.36 13.74 -9.52
C HIS A 540 9.88 14.20 -10.88
N TRP A 541 10.81 14.51 -11.76
CA TRP A 541 10.48 14.73 -13.15
C TRP A 541 9.92 13.44 -13.78
N ARG A 542 8.91 13.60 -14.64
CA ARG A 542 8.15 12.47 -15.19
C ARG A 542 9.00 11.49 -16.00
N TYR A 543 10.08 11.97 -16.61
CA TYR A 543 11.04 11.15 -17.35
C TYR A 543 11.90 10.25 -16.48
N ILE A 544 11.89 10.45 -15.16
CA ILE A 544 12.43 9.47 -14.22
C ILE A 544 11.33 8.49 -13.88
N LYS A 545 11.56 7.24 -14.26
CA LYS A 545 10.67 6.11 -14.04
C LYS A 545 11.25 5.20 -12.96
N GLY A 546 10.40 4.38 -12.38
CA GLY A 546 10.74 3.38 -11.39
C GLY A 546 9.76 2.21 -11.47
N PRO A 547 9.98 1.14 -10.69
CA PRO A 547 9.04 0.04 -10.56
C PRO A 547 7.64 0.54 -10.20
N GLU A 548 6.60 -0.30 -10.35
CA GLU A 548 5.21 0.08 -10.05
C GLU A 548 5.06 0.71 -8.64
N GLN A 549 5.82 0.20 -7.68
CA GLN A 549 5.83 0.70 -6.30
C GLN A 549 6.64 1.98 -6.10
N PHE A 550 7.49 2.33 -7.06
CA PHE A 550 8.42 3.46 -7.14
C PHE A 550 9.47 3.55 -6.01
N SER A 551 9.20 2.95 -4.85
CA SER A 551 9.96 3.00 -3.61
C SER A 551 9.90 1.64 -2.91
N THR A 552 10.92 1.37 -2.11
CA THR A 552 11.05 0.17 -1.27
C THR A 552 10.42 0.41 0.11
N ILE A 553 10.42 -0.62 0.96
CA ILE A 553 9.98 -0.51 2.36
C ILE A 553 10.78 0.47 3.21
N SER A 554 12.03 0.70 2.86
CA SER A 554 12.92 1.64 3.54
C SER A 554 12.88 3.05 2.90
N GLY A 555 12.16 3.22 1.79
CA GLY A 555 12.09 4.48 1.03
C GLY A 555 12.59 4.34 -0.41
N LEU A 556 12.78 5.49 -1.06
CA LEU A 556 13.22 5.53 -2.45
C LEU A 556 14.60 4.89 -2.58
N ASN A 557 14.71 3.88 -3.42
CA ASN A 557 16.00 3.32 -3.82
C ASN A 557 16.26 3.68 -5.28
N SER A 558 17.19 4.61 -5.48
CA SER A 558 17.57 5.14 -6.81
C SER A 558 18.11 4.07 -7.75
N ASP A 559 18.59 2.95 -7.21
CA ASP A 559 19.17 1.88 -8.02
C ASP A 559 18.13 1.22 -8.92
N TYR A 560 16.84 1.29 -8.60
CA TYR A 560 15.78 0.71 -9.42
C TYR A 560 15.18 1.70 -10.43
N LEU A 561 15.59 2.97 -10.38
CA LEU A 561 15.06 4.00 -11.26
C LEU A 561 15.77 3.98 -12.61
N TRP A 562 15.13 4.56 -13.63
CA TRP A 562 15.75 4.76 -14.95
C TRP A 562 15.27 6.04 -15.62
N PHE A 563 16.05 6.47 -16.62
CA PHE A 563 15.73 7.59 -17.50
C PHE A 563 14.93 7.10 -18.72
N ASP A 564 13.78 7.72 -18.99
CA ASP A 564 13.00 7.46 -20.20
C ASP A 564 13.07 8.66 -21.17
N ALA A 565 13.85 8.49 -22.24
CA ALA A 565 14.09 9.51 -23.25
C ALA A 565 12.81 9.89 -24.04
N GLU A 566 11.90 8.94 -24.27
CA GLU A 566 10.66 9.20 -25.01
C GLU A 566 9.68 9.98 -24.13
N GLU A 567 9.60 9.64 -22.84
CA GLU A 567 8.81 10.42 -21.88
C GLU A 567 9.35 11.85 -21.76
N GLU A 568 10.68 12.04 -21.70
CA GLU A 568 11.28 13.38 -21.66
C GLU A 568 10.92 14.20 -22.89
N LYS A 569 11.02 13.60 -24.08
CA LYS A 569 10.68 14.24 -25.36
C LYS A 569 9.20 14.64 -25.40
N GLN A 570 8.30 13.74 -25.04
CA GLN A 570 6.87 14.01 -25.00
C GLN A 570 6.52 15.10 -23.98
N MET A 571 7.11 15.04 -22.79
CA MET A 571 6.94 16.04 -21.74
C MET A 571 7.39 17.42 -22.22
N LYS A 572 8.59 17.54 -22.81
CA LYS A 572 9.09 18.83 -23.35
C LYS A 572 8.20 19.38 -24.47
N GLN A 573 7.63 18.53 -25.32
CA GLN A 573 6.68 18.96 -26.34
C GLN A 573 5.39 19.52 -25.72
N ASN A 574 4.83 18.82 -24.73
CA ASN A 574 3.64 19.27 -24.01
C ASN A 574 3.89 20.54 -23.19
N MET A 575 5.06 20.70 -22.59
CA MET A 575 5.47 21.94 -21.91
C MET A 575 5.45 23.14 -22.85
N LYS A 576 5.94 22.98 -24.10
CA LYS A 576 5.92 24.04 -25.12
C LYS A 576 4.51 24.42 -25.55
N SER A 577 3.60 23.44 -25.64
CA SER A 577 2.19 23.66 -26.00
C SER A 577 1.26 23.89 -24.79
N ASN A 578 1.82 23.96 -23.57
CA ASN A 578 1.10 24.09 -22.31
C ASN A 578 -0.03 23.04 -22.12
N LYS A 579 0.20 21.79 -22.53
CA LYS A 579 -0.78 20.70 -22.50
C LYS A 579 -0.58 19.79 -21.27
N PRO A 580 -1.58 19.58 -20.41
CA PRO A 580 -1.44 18.73 -19.22
C PRO A 580 -1.18 17.26 -19.59
N MET A 581 -0.48 16.54 -18.70
CA MET A 581 -0.23 15.11 -18.76
C MET A 581 -0.91 14.38 -17.59
N ASN A 582 -1.21 13.09 -17.77
CA ASN A 582 -1.92 12.27 -16.79
C ASN A 582 -1.22 12.26 -15.41
N LYS A 583 -1.94 12.50 -14.32
CA LYS A 583 -1.36 12.49 -12.97
C LYS A 583 -1.76 11.20 -12.25
N PRO A 584 -0.81 10.30 -11.90
CA PRO A 584 -1.11 9.19 -11.01
C PRO A 584 -1.41 9.69 -9.58
N PRO A 585 -2.06 8.87 -8.73
CA PRO A 585 -2.31 9.23 -7.33
C PRO A 585 -1.04 9.63 -6.58
N VAL A 586 -1.18 10.64 -5.70
CA VAL A 586 -0.09 11.13 -4.86
C VAL A 586 0.20 10.15 -3.73
N ASP A 587 -0.84 9.63 -3.08
CA ASP A 587 -0.71 8.67 -2.00
C ASP A 587 -0.47 7.26 -2.57
N PHE A 588 0.61 6.65 -2.09
CA PHE A 588 0.99 5.30 -2.47
C PHE A 588 1.41 4.53 -1.23
N ASN A 589 0.74 3.41 -0.94
CA ASN A 589 1.15 2.52 0.14
C ASN A 589 1.79 1.25 -0.45
N PRO A 590 3.14 1.15 -0.50
CA PRO A 590 3.83 -0.06 -0.95
C PRO A 590 3.70 -1.23 0.03
N HIS A 591 3.11 -0.99 1.22
CA HIS A 591 2.95 -1.99 2.27
C HIS A 591 1.47 -2.31 2.41
N PRO A 592 0.98 -3.38 1.75
CA PRO A 592 -0.10 -4.11 2.37
C PRO A 592 0.44 -4.53 3.75
N THR A 593 -0.10 -3.95 4.82
CA THR A 593 0.10 -4.42 6.20
C THR A 593 0.01 -5.94 6.18
N LYS A 594 0.89 -6.69 6.87
CA LYS A 594 0.79 -8.16 6.91
C LYS A 594 -0.62 -8.52 7.39
N LYS A 595 -1.51 -8.86 6.46
CA LYS A 595 -2.94 -8.90 6.73
C LYS A 595 -3.20 -10.16 7.49
N GLN A 596 -3.46 -10.02 8.78
CA GLN A 596 -3.69 -11.13 9.67
C GLN A 596 -5.09 -11.70 9.41
N LEU A 597 -5.30 -12.30 8.24
CA LEU A 597 -6.31 -13.32 8.06
C LEU A 597 -5.62 -14.64 8.39
N TRP A 598 -6.25 -15.45 9.25
CA TRP A 598 -5.69 -16.71 9.73
C TRP A 598 -5.25 -17.61 8.56
N GLY A 599 -4.22 -18.44 8.73
CA GLY A 599 -3.82 -19.46 7.74
C GLY A 599 -2.36 -19.44 7.31
N SER A 600 -1.45 -19.92 8.16
CA SER A 600 -0.01 -20.08 7.85
C SER A 600 0.29 -21.03 6.68
N HIS A 601 -0.70 -21.78 6.21
CA HIS A 601 -0.63 -22.69 5.08
C HIS A 601 -1.00 -22.04 3.74
N LEU A 602 -1.50 -20.79 3.75
CA LEU A 602 -1.74 -20.03 2.53
C LEU A 602 -0.39 -19.65 1.92
N THR A 603 -0.23 -19.96 0.64
CA THR A 603 1.03 -19.73 -0.09
C THR A 603 1.18 -18.29 -0.58
N GLU A 604 0.10 -17.51 -0.55
CA GLU A 604 0.05 -16.11 -0.96
C GLU A 604 -0.67 -15.26 0.10
N THR A 605 -0.27 -13.99 0.22
CA THR A 605 -0.91 -13.04 1.14
C THR A 605 -2.29 -12.63 0.61
N PRO A 606 -3.34 -12.64 1.44
CA PRO A 606 -4.67 -12.15 1.09
C PRO A 606 -4.65 -10.76 0.43
N ALA A 607 -5.41 -10.60 -0.65
CA ALA A 607 -5.46 -9.35 -1.41
C ALA A 607 -6.12 -8.21 -0.63
N ASP A 608 -5.70 -6.97 -0.90
CA ASP A 608 -6.08 -5.81 -0.09
C ASP A 608 -7.56 -5.52 -0.09
N ASP A 609 -8.13 -5.57 -1.28
CA ASP A 609 -9.56 -5.43 -1.53
C ASP A 609 -10.36 -6.59 -0.92
N PHE A 610 -9.83 -7.82 -0.94
CA PHE A 610 -10.44 -8.96 -0.24
C PHE A 610 -10.46 -8.77 1.27
N VAL A 611 -9.37 -8.30 1.88
CA VAL A 611 -9.33 -8.06 3.32
C VAL A 611 -10.29 -6.94 3.73
N LEU A 612 -10.33 -5.85 2.98
CA LEU A 612 -11.30 -4.76 3.22
C LEU A 612 -12.74 -5.25 3.03
N PHE A 613 -12.98 -6.10 2.03
CA PHE A 613 -14.27 -6.73 1.80
C PHE A 613 -14.70 -7.62 2.99
N CYS A 614 -13.76 -8.37 3.57
CA CYS A 614 -13.99 -9.24 4.72
C CYS A 614 -14.12 -8.48 6.06
N ALA A 615 -13.38 -7.38 6.22
CA ALA A 615 -13.40 -6.57 7.44
C ALA A 615 -14.76 -5.89 7.65
N GLY A 616 -15.44 -5.53 6.55
CA GLY A 616 -16.80 -5.02 6.57
C GLY A 616 -16.96 -3.69 7.32
N ARG A 617 -18.19 -3.43 7.76
CA ARG A 617 -18.60 -2.19 8.44
C ARG A 617 -18.08 -2.06 9.87
N ASP A 618 -17.73 -3.17 10.52
CA ASP A 618 -17.46 -3.20 11.97
C ASP A 618 -16.16 -2.49 12.35
N VAL A 619 -15.29 -2.22 11.37
CA VAL A 619 -13.97 -1.59 11.56
C VAL A 619 -13.71 -0.44 10.59
N THR A 620 -14.71 -0.01 9.82
CA THR A 620 -14.61 1.08 8.84
C THR A 620 -15.52 2.24 9.27
N PRO A 621 -14.99 3.47 9.46
CA PRO A 621 -15.83 4.62 9.83
C PRO A 621 -16.78 4.96 8.67
N ILE A 622 -18.05 5.22 9.01
CA ILE A 622 -19.10 5.60 8.06
C ILE A 622 -19.30 7.11 8.15
N SER A 623 -19.21 7.81 7.02
CA SER A 623 -19.54 9.23 6.95
C SER A 623 -21.04 9.46 7.23
N PRO A 624 -21.41 10.55 7.92
CA PRO A 624 -22.82 10.95 8.04
C PRO A 624 -23.48 11.01 6.65
N ALA A 625 -24.72 10.53 6.53
CA ALA A 625 -25.43 10.43 5.26
C ALA A 625 -25.48 11.77 4.49
N ASP A 626 -25.73 12.87 5.19
CA ASP A 626 -25.79 14.21 4.58
C ASP A 626 -24.41 14.74 4.13
N GLU A 627 -23.29 14.21 4.66
CA GLU A 627 -21.96 14.56 4.14
C GLU A 627 -21.76 14.01 2.72
N GLU A 628 -22.37 12.88 2.37
CA GLU A 628 -22.32 12.35 0.99
C GLU A 628 -23.13 13.19 0.00
N LEU A 629 -24.05 14.03 0.50
CA LEU A 629 -24.85 14.93 -0.32
C LEU A 629 -24.20 16.30 -0.55
N LEU A 630 -23.11 16.63 0.14
CA LEU A 630 -22.37 17.89 -0.02
C LEU A 630 -22.08 18.27 -1.49
N PRO A 631 -21.47 17.41 -2.33
CA PRO A 631 -21.20 17.78 -3.72
C PRO A 631 -22.48 18.04 -4.51
N TYR A 632 -23.55 17.30 -4.21
CA TYR A 632 -24.84 17.41 -4.89
C TYR A 632 -25.58 18.68 -4.49
N ASP A 633 -25.62 19.01 -3.20
CA ASP A 633 -26.24 20.23 -2.71
C ASP A 633 -25.54 21.48 -3.26
N ILE A 634 -24.21 21.47 -3.32
CA ILE A 634 -23.42 22.55 -3.93
C ILE A 634 -23.80 22.71 -5.40
N LEU A 635 -23.87 21.63 -6.17
CA LEU A 635 -24.27 21.67 -7.59
C LEU A 635 -25.70 22.19 -7.76
N THR A 636 -26.63 21.70 -6.96
CA THR A 636 -28.02 22.16 -6.92
C THR A 636 -28.10 23.66 -6.62
N ASN A 637 -27.30 24.16 -5.67
CA ASN A 637 -27.21 25.59 -5.35
C ASN A 637 -26.60 26.41 -6.49
N LEU A 638 -25.54 25.92 -7.14
CA LEU A 638 -24.90 26.59 -8.27
C LEU A 638 -25.88 26.71 -9.45
N ALA A 639 -26.56 25.63 -9.82
CA ALA A 639 -27.54 25.64 -10.91
C ALA A 639 -28.73 26.56 -10.60
N HIS A 640 -29.23 26.52 -9.36
CA HIS A 640 -30.32 27.39 -8.92
C HIS A 640 -29.94 28.88 -8.99
N LEU A 641 -28.75 29.24 -8.49
CA LEU A 641 -28.28 30.63 -8.52
C LEU A 641 -27.92 31.12 -9.92
N ALA A 642 -27.43 30.23 -10.79
CA ALA A 642 -27.22 30.54 -12.21
C ALA A 642 -28.54 30.93 -12.88
N GLY A 643 -29.63 30.21 -12.59
CA GLY A 643 -30.97 30.54 -13.07
C GLY A 643 -31.58 31.83 -12.48
N LEU A 644 -30.99 32.38 -11.42
CA LEU A 644 -31.41 33.64 -10.76
C LEU A 644 -30.41 34.79 -10.92
N GLU A 645 -29.33 34.61 -11.68
CA GLU A 645 -28.25 35.60 -11.94
C GLU A 645 -27.54 36.17 -10.69
N LYS A 646 -27.35 35.38 -9.63
CA LYS A 646 -26.74 35.85 -8.35
C LYS A 646 -25.25 35.50 -8.20
N ILE A 647 -24.38 36.29 -8.81
CA ILE A 647 -22.93 36.01 -8.95
C ILE A 647 -22.16 35.88 -7.61
N SER A 648 -22.47 36.69 -6.59
CA SER A 648 -21.66 36.72 -5.35
C SER A 648 -21.76 35.47 -4.48
N ALA A 649 -22.90 34.76 -4.52
CA ALA A 649 -23.07 33.49 -3.82
C ALA A 649 -22.40 32.32 -4.55
N LEU A 650 -22.19 32.42 -5.87
CA LEU A 650 -21.48 31.40 -6.66
C LEU A 650 -20.03 31.25 -6.20
N THR A 651 -19.32 32.36 -5.94
CA THR A 651 -17.93 32.35 -5.46
C THR A 651 -17.79 31.65 -4.10
N GLY A 652 -18.75 31.89 -3.18
CA GLY A 652 -18.77 31.22 -1.87
C GLY A 652 -19.00 29.72 -2.00
N LEU A 653 -19.89 29.28 -2.90
CA LEU A 653 -20.12 27.86 -3.17
C LEU A 653 -18.92 27.18 -3.82
N HIS A 654 -18.21 27.87 -4.73
CA HIS A 654 -16.94 27.39 -5.30
C HIS A 654 -15.87 27.22 -4.22
N GLN A 655 -15.81 28.11 -3.24
CA GLN A 655 -14.93 27.96 -2.08
C GLN A 655 -15.32 26.76 -1.22
N ILE A 656 -16.60 26.56 -0.91
CA ILE A 656 -17.07 25.38 -0.17
C ILE A 656 -16.74 24.09 -0.93
N TYR A 657 -16.95 24.08 -2.26
CA TYR A 657 -16.59 22.95 -3.11
C TYR A 657 -15.09 22.62 -3.01
N ARG A 658 -14.23 23.65 -3.10
CA ARG A 658 -12.79 23.50 -2.92
C ARG A 658 -12.42 22.95 -1.55
N LEU A 659 -12.97 23.52 -0.47
CA LEU A 659 -12.74 23.05 0.90
C LEU A 659 -13.21 21.61 1.10
N TYR A 660 -14.34 21.23 0.50
CA TYR A 660 -14.81 19.85 0.48
C TYR A 660 -13.81 18.93 -0.22
N THR A 661 -13.33 19.28 -1.43
CA THR A 661 -12.32 18.48 -2.16
C THR A 661 -10.97 18.39 -1.43
N GLU A 662 -10.63 19.41 -0.63
CA GLU A 662 -9.44 19.45 0.22
C GLU A 662 -9.66 18.75 1.59
N ASN A 663 -10.81 18.09 1.82
CA ASN A 663 -11.20 17.47 3.08
C ASN A 663 -11.22 18.43 4.30
N CYS A 664 -11.38 19.73 4.05
CA CYS A 664 -11.36 20.80 5.05
C CYS A 664 -12.76 21.33 5.41
N PHE A 665 -13.83 20.80 4.78
CA PHE A 665 -15.22 21.13 5.09
C PHE A 665 -15.94 19.93 5.72
N ARG A 666 -16.48 20.09 6.92
CA ARG A 666 -17.24 19.08 7.67
C ARG A 666 -18.57 19.67 8.13
N LEU A 667 -19.60 18.83 8.22
CA LEU A 667 -20.90 19.27 8.70
C LEU A 667 -20.89 19.40 10.22
N ASP A 668 -21.46 20.49 10.72
CA ASP A 668 -21.75 20.69 12.13
C ASP A 668 -23.02 19.91 12.49
N PRO A 669 -22.97 18.91 13.39
CA PRO A 669 -24.13 18.11 13.77
C PRO A 669 -25.16 18.90 14.59
N LEU A 670 -24.84 20.10 15.06
CA LEU A 670 -25.82 21.00 15.69
C LEU A 670 -26.69 21.73 14.65
N LYS A 671 -26.38 21.60 13.35
CA LYS A 671 -27.18 22.11 12.24
C LYS A 671 -27.96 20.96 11.60
N GLU A 672 -29.21 21.22 11.24
CA GLU A 672 -30.21 20.19 10.88
C GLU A 672 -29.76 19.25 9.74
N ASP A 673 -29.13 19.79 8.70
CA ASP A 673 -28.77 19.07 7.48
C ASP A 673 -27.65 19.77 6.69
N VAL A 674 -27.27 19.19 5.55
CA VAL A 674 -26.29 19.75 4.61
C VAL A 674 -26.68 21.15 4.10
N HIS A 675 -27.97 21.37 3.83
CA HIS A 675 -28.48 22.63 3.29
C HIS A 675 -28.28 23.79 4.27
N THR A 676 -28.63 23.55 5.54
CA THR A 676 -28.48 24.51 6.64
C THR A 676 -27.01 24.79 6.92
N ASN A 677 -26.16 23.77 6.87
CA ASN A 677 -24.72 23.91 7.02
C ASN A 677 -24.11 24.83 5.96
N ILE A 678 -24.45 24.62 4.68
CA ILE A 678 -23.97 25.45 3.57
C ILE A 678 -24.47 26.89 3.72
N GLU A 679 -25.76 27.07 4.02
CA GLU A 679 -26.33 28.40 4.23
C GLU A 679 -25.61 29.17 5.34
N HIS A 680 -25.47 28.58 6.53
CA HIS A 680 -24.77 29.19 7.66
C HIS A 680 -23.31 29.47 7.34
N TYR A 681 -22.62 28.60 6.60
CA TYR A 681 -21.24 28.87 6.22
C TYR A 681 -21.14 30.09 5.31
N LEU A 682 -22.01 30.20 4.31
CA LEU A 682 -22.04 31.37 3.42
C LEU A 682 -22.39 32.65 4.18
N THR A 683 -23.36 32.62 5.09
CA THR A 683 -23.85 33.82 5.78
C THR A 683 -22.99 34.23 6.96
N ASP A 684 -22.60 33.28 7.79
CA ASP A 684 -21.99 33.55 9.09
C ASP A 684 -20.47 33.51 9.02
N THR A 685 -19.93 32.59 8.20
CA THR A 685 -18.46 32.44 8.05
C THR A 685 -17.91 33.33 6.93
N LEU A 686 -18.53 33.32 5.75
CA LEU A 686 -18.06 34.14 4.61
C LEU A 686 -18.70 35.53 4.56
N ALA A 687 -19.65 35.84 5.45
CA ALA A 687 -20.40 37.11 5.47
C ALA A 687 -21.11 37.45 4.14
N ILE A 688 -21.40 36.45 3.30
CA ILE A 688 -22.08 36.61 2.02
C ILE A 688 -23.58 36.70 2.28
N LYS A 689 -24.09 37.93 2.43
CA LYS A 689 -25.53 38.18 2.67
C LYS A 689 -26.45 37.59 1.59
N ALA A 690 -25.94 37.41 0.37
CA ALA A 690 -26.67 36.74 -0.71
C ALA A 690 -26.97 35.26 -0.41
N GLY A 691 -26.24 34.61 0.50
CA GLY A 691 -26.51 33.24 0.97
C GLY A 691 -27.90 33.07 1.58
N LYS A 692 -28.44 34.11 2.24
CA LYS A 692 -29.83 34.13 2.76
C LYS A 692 -30.89 34.02 1.66
N LYS A 693 -30.50 34.18 0.40
CA LYS A 693 -31.39 34.10 -0.76
C LYS A 693 -31.33 32.75 -1.48
N LEU A 694 -30.59 31.76 -0.95
CA LEU A 694 -30.52 30.39 -1.51
C LEU A 694 -31.90 29.71 -1.58
N HIS A 695 -32.83 30.07 -0.69
CA HIS A 695 -34.18 29.52 -0.68
C HIS A 695 -35.20 30.38 -1.45
N THR A 696 -34.75 31.35 -2.26
CA THR A 696 -35.68 32.13 -3.10
C THR A 696 -36.24 31.23 -4.19
N ALA A 697 -37.57 31.15 -4.35
CA ALA A 697 -38.21 30.32 -5.37
C ALA A 697 -37.94 28.80 -5.27
N ARG A 698 -37.46 28.32 -4.11
CA ARG A 698 -37.10 26.92 -3.85
C ARG A 698 -37.49 26.56 -2.41
N SER A 699 -37.57 25.26 -2.11
CA SER A 699 -37.73 24.75 -0.75
C SER A 699 -36.63 23.71 -0.47
N ARG A 700 -36.51 23.32 0.80
CA ARG A 700 -35.72 22.13 1.15
C ARG A 700 -36.33 20.85 0.56
N ASN A 701 -37.64 20.82 0.31
CA ASN A 701 -38.34 19.62 -0.17
C ASN A 701 -37.93 19.23 -1.61
N ASP A 702 -37.90 20.18 -2.53
CA ASP A 702 -37.47 19.93 -3.91
C ASP A 702 -35.94 19.88 -4.03
N GLN A 703 -35.22 20.63 -3.19
CA GLN A 703 -33.75 20.57 -3.09
C GLN A 703 -33.26 19.18 -2.65
N VAL A 704 -33.75 18.64 -1.54
CA VAL A 704 -33.32 17.31 -1.06
C VAL A 704 -33.71 16.20 -2.04
N SER A 705 -34.85 16.33 -2.72
CA SER A 705 -35.28 15.39 -3.77
C SER A 705 -34.31 15.45 -4.96
N CYS A 706 -33.86 16.64 -5.35
CA CYS A 706 -32.86 16.84 -6.40
C CYS A 706 -31.53 16.18 -6.03
N ASP A 707 -31.00 16.48 -4.85
CA ASP A 707 -29.70 15.96 -4.41
C ASP A 707 -29.71 14.42 -4.33
N MET A 708 -30.78 13.85 -3.79
CA MET A 708 -30.95 12.39 -3.72
C MET A 708 -31.06 11.75 -5.11
N ARG A 709 -31.78 12.36 -6.06
CA ARG A 709 -31.84 11.83 -7.43
C ARG A 709 -30.49 11.86 -8.11
N MET A 710 -29.72 12.94 -7.96
CA MET A 710 -28.38 13.03 -8.51
C MET A 710 -27.46 11.98 -7.88
N TYR A 711 -27.47 11.86 -6.55
CA TYR A 711 -26.71 10.85 -5.82
C TYR A 711 -27.05 9.42 -6.28
N VAL A 712 -28.33 9.06 -6.28
CA VAL A 712 -28.79 7.71 -6.63
C VAL A 712 -28.53 7.41 -8.10
N ARG A 713 -28.71 8.38 -9.01
CA ARG A 713 -28.33 8.26 -10.43
C ARG A 713 -26.85 7.92 -10.56
N ASP A 714 -25.98 8.71 -9.96
CA ASP A 714 -24.52 8.55 -10.10
C ASP A 714 -24.07 7.19 -9.57
N ARG A 715 -24.55 6.82 -8.37
CA ARG A 715 -24.25 5.53 -7.76
C ARG A 715 -24.81 4.37 -8.59
N ALA A 716 -26.05 4.44 -9.06
CA ALA A 716 -26.66 3.39 -9.87
C ALA A 716 -25.98 3.22 -11.23
N VAL A 717 -25.63 4.30 -11.93
CA VAL A 717 -24.90 4.25 -13.20
C VAL A 717 -23.49 3.69 -12.98
N SER A 718 -22.82 4.06 -11.88
CA SER A 718 -21.53 3.47 -11.51
C SER A 718 -21.65 1.95 -11.30
N HIS A 719 -22.69 1.48 -10.63
CA HIS A 719 -22.92 0.04 -10.43
C HIS A 719 -23.27 -0.69 -11.72
N ALA A 720 -24.10 -0.11 -12.59
CA ALA A 720 -24.35 -0.64 -13.93
C ALA A 720 -23.05 -0.76 -14.75
N GLY A 721 -22.14 0.20 -14.60
CA GLY A 721 -20.78 0.14 -15.16
C GLY A 721 -19.96 -1.02 -14.61
N LEU A 722 -19.94 -1.22 -13.28
CA LEU A 722 -19.26 -2.35 -12.64
C LEU A 722 -19.82 -3.71 -13.06
N TYR A 723 -21.14 -3.82 -13.21
CA TYR A 723 -21.81 -5.02 -13.73
C TYR A 723 -21.40 -5.27 -15.18
N THR A 724 -21.35 -4.22 -16.01
CA THR A 724 -20.89 -4.33 -17.39
C THR A 724 -19.43 -4.82 -17.47
N LEU A 725 -18.53 -4.26 -16.65
CA LEU A 725 -17.13 -4.71 -16.58
C LEU A 725 -17.04 -6.19 -16.17
N SER A 726 -17.78 -6.57 -15.14
CA SER A 726 -17.81 -7.96 -14.65
C SER A 726 -18.37 -8.94 -15.68
N ALA A 727 -19.32 -8.50 -16.50
CA ALA A 727 -19.83 -9.29 -17.61
C ALA A 727 -18.82 -9.46 -18.75
N GLY A 728 -17.92 -8.48 -18.96
CA GLY A 728 -16.87 -8.54 -20.00
C GLY A 728 -15.64 -9.35 -19.59
N ASP A 729 -15.33 -9.38 -18.29
CA ASP A 729 -14.21 -10.12 -17.71
C ASP A 729 -14.52 -11.59 -17.40
N ALA A 730 -15.80 -11.97 -17.35
CA ALA A 730 -16.21 -13.37 -17.24
C ALA A 730 -15.67 -14.13 -18.45
N ASP A 731 -14.55 -14.84 -18.24
CA ASP A 731 -13.71 -15.50 -19.26
C ASP A 731 -14.53 -15.98 -20.46
N ASN A 732 -14.41 -15.26 -21.59
CA ASN A 732 -15.21 -15.43 -22.81
C ASN A 732 -15.01 -16.82 -23.48
N THR A 733 -14.22 -17.69 -22.87
CA THR A 733 -13.93 -19.05 -23.32
C THR A 733 -14.60 -20.15 -22.49
N ARG A 734 -15.25 -19.81 -21.36
CA ARG A 734 -15.90 -20.80 -20.46
C ARG A 734 -17.42 -20.74 -20.56
N THR A 735 -18.09 -21.88 -20.60
CA THR A 735 -19.57 -21.94 -20.68
C THR A 735 -20.22 -21.29 -19.47
N LEU A 736 -19.63 -21.50 -18.29
CA LEU A 736 -20.07 -20.82 -17.07
C LEU A 736 -19.86 -19.30 -17.20
N GLY A 737 -18.68 -18.85 -17.64
CA GLY A 737 -18.38 -17.42 -17.85
C GLY A 737 -19.37 -16.71 -18.77
N VAL A 738 -19.72 -17.33 -19.92
CA VAL A 738 -20.66 -16.75 -20.90
C VAL A 738 -22.09 -16.66 -20.33
N VAL A 739 -22.59 -17.70 -19.66
CA VAL A 739 -23.94 -17.68 -19.05
C VAL A 739 -24.02 -16.64 -17.94
N LEU A 740 -22.96 -16.50 -17.15
CA LEU A 740 -22.87 -15.51 -16.08
C LEU A 740 -22.80 -14.08 -16.65
N GLY A 741 -21.96 -13.84 -17.65
CA GLY A 741 -21.84 -12.54 -18.30
C GLY A 741 -23.14 -12.05 -18.91
N ILE A 742 -23.91 -12.94 -19.57
CA ILE A 742 -25.25 -12.61 -20.10
C ILE A 742 -26.20 -12.16 -18.98
N ARG A 743 -26.22 -12.86 -17.83
CA ARG A 743 -27.11 -12.55 -16.72
C ARG A 743 -26.76 -11.23 -16.04
N ILE A 744 -25.48 -10.97 -15.82
CA ILE A 744 -24.99 -9.73 -15.20
C ILE A 744 -25.22 -8.53 -16.13
N LEU A 745 -25.01 -8.70 -17.44
CA LEU A 745 -25.25 -7.63 -18.40
C LEU A 745 -26.72 -7.20 -18.43
N ARG A 746 -27.65 -8.15 -18.29
CA ARG A 746 -29.08 -7.85 -18.16
C ARG A 746 -29.39 -7.02 -16.90
N ASP A 747 -28.68 -7.25 -15.79
CA ASP A 747 -28.85 -6.42 -14.58
C ASP A 747 -28.29 -5.02 -14.77
N ALA A 748 -27.19 -4.88 -15.50
CA ALA A 748 -26.65 -3.57 -15.88
C ALA A 748 -27.66 -2.77 -16.74
N GLU A 749 -28.27 -3.43 -17.73
CA GLU A 749 -29.31 -2.82 -18.57
C GLU A 749 -30.56 -2.44 -17.78
N ALA A 750 -31.05 -3.32 -16.90
CA ALA A 750 -32.22 -3.06 -16.07
C ALA A 750 -31.99 -1.88 -15.13
N LEU A 751 -30.86 -1.87 -14.42
CA LEU A 751 -30.50 -0.77 -13.52
C LEU A 751 -30.35 0.56 -14.27
N PHE A 752 -29.74 0.53 -15.45
CA PHE A 752 -29.63 1.73 -16.29
C PHE A 752 -30.99 2.22 -16.80
N TYR A 753 -31.88 1.31 -17.19
CA TYR A 753 -33.24 1.66 -17.58
C TYR A 753 -34.02 2.32 -16.43
N THR A 754 -33.88 1.79 -15.21
CA THR A 754 -34.46 2.40 -14.02
C THR A 754 -33.93 3.81 -13.79
N VAL A 755 -32.62 4.04 -13.96
CA VAL A 755 -32.05 5.40 -13.91
C VAL A 755 -32.70 6.33 -14.92
N CYS A 756 -32.82 5.91 -16.19
CA CYS A 756 -33.48 6.71 -17.22
C CYS A 756 -34.93 7.04 -16.87
N SER A 757 -35.63 6.15 -16.16
CA SER A 757 -37.04 6.36 -15.79
C SER A 757 -37.27 7.46 -14.75
N PHE A 758 -36.28 7.77 -13.90
CA PHE A 758 -36.41 8.80 -12.86
C PHE A 758 -35.53 10.03 -13.06
N ASN A 759 -34.80 10.13 -14.19
CA ASN A 759 -33.87 11.22 -14.52
C ASN A 759 -34.59 12.55 -14.91
N LEU A 760 -35.55 12.95 -14.08
CA LEU A 760 -36.33 14.17 -14.19
C LEU A 760 -36.00 15.12 -13.03
N CYS A 761 -35.87 16.42 -13.32
CA CYS A 761 -35.44 17.43 -12.37
C CYS A 761 -36.56 17.85 -11.39
N PRO A 762 -36.35 17.72 -10.07
CA PRO A 762 -37.28 18.17 -9.03
C PRO A 762 -37.44 19.69 -8.90
N LEU A 763 -36.40 20.45 -9.26
CA LEU A 763 -36.29 21.86 -8.86
C LEU A 763 -37.40 22.73 -9.45
N GLY A 764 -37.89 23.66 -8.63
CA GLY A 764 -38.98 24.57 -8.97
C GLY A 764 -40.35 24.09 -8.49
N ALA A 765 -40.44 22.89 -7.89
CA ALA A 765 -41.62 22.44 -7.17
C ALA A 765 -41.81 23.16 -5.82
N ALA A 766 -40.74 23.77 -5.29
CA ALA A 766 -40.69 24.40 -3.98
C ALA A 766 -41.27 23.48 -2.90
N ALA A 767 -42.22 23.95 -2.09
CA ALA A 767 -42.77 23.14 -1.00
C ALA A 767 -43.61 21.95 -1.50
N ALA A 768 -44.30 22.10 -2.63
CA ALA A 768 -45.15 21.10 -3.34
C ALA A 768 -46.00 21.75 -4.45
N PHE A 769 -46.12 23.09 -4.49
CA PHE A 769 -47.10 23.81 -5.32
C PHE A 769 -46.46 24.78 -6.32
N GLY A 770 -45.15 24.66 -6.54
CA GLY A 770 -44.41 25.59 -7.38
C GLY A 770 -44.12 26.92 -6.68
N SER A 771 -43.75 27.94 -7.46
CA SER A 771 -43.37 29.25 -6.95
C SER A 771 -43.90 30.40 -7.80
N ALA A 772 -44.33 31.48 -7.15
CA ALA A 772 -44.74 32.72 -7.82
C ALA A 772 -43.60 33.42 -8.59
N TRP A 773 -42.34 33.03 -8.36
CA TRP A 773 -41.17 33.55 -9.06
C TRP A 773 -41.00 32.98 -10.48
N ASN A 774 -41.82 32.00 -10.86
CA ASN A 774 -41.82 31.35 -12.18
C ASN A 774 -40.40 30.98 -12.69
N PRO A 775 -39.62 30.19 -11.93
CA PRO A 775 -38.24 29.87 -12.29
C PRO A 775 -38.17 29.06 -13.60
N ASN A 776 -37.11 29.27 -14.39
CA ASN A 776 -36.88 28.48 -15.60
C ASN A 776 -36.39 27.06 -15.23
N ARG A 777 -37.34 26.14 -15.10
CA ARG A 777 -37.09 24.75 -14.71
C ARG A 777 -36.30 23.97 -15.77
N GLU A 778 -36.53 24.25 -17.05
CA GLU A 778 -35.81 23.62 -18.17
C GLU A 778 -34.32 23.97 -18.13
N TYR A 779 -34.00 25.24 -17.90
CA TYR A 779 -32.62 25.69 -17.77
C TYR A 779 -31.90 24.98 -16.61
N THR A 780 -32.54 24.92 -15.44
CA THR A 780 -31.96 24.28 -14.25
C THR A 780 -31.80 22.77 -14.44
N ALA A 781 -32.77 22.10 -15.09
CA ALA A 781 -32.70 20.69 -15.46
C ALA A 781 -31.51 20.40 -16.38
N GLY A 782 -31.35 21.21 -17.43
CA GLY A 782 -30.25 21.08 -18.39
C GLY A 782 -28.86 21.31 -17.79
N LEU A 783 -28.74 22.20 -16.80
CA LEU A 783 -27.49 22.44 -16.07
C LEU A 783 -27.08 21.24 -15.19
N LEU A 784 -28.06 20.55 -14.58
CA LEU A 784 -27.84 19.40 -13.70
C LEU A 784 -27.89 18.04 -14.42
N GLY A 785 -28.00 18.06 -15.76
CA GLY A 785 -28.01 16.88 -16.63
C GLY A 785 -29.23 15.98 -16.47
N PHE A 786 -30.38 16.54 -16.08
CA PHE A 786 -31.67 15.86 -16.16
C PHE A 786 -32.24 15.95 -17.57
N ASP A 787 -33.10 15.00 -17.95
CA ASP A 787 -33.69 14.95 -19.29
C ASP A 787 -34.78 16.01 -19.48
N ALA A 788 -35.54 16.29 -18.42
CA ALA A 788 -36.57 17.34 -18.37
C ALA A 788 -36.93 17.66 -16.90
N PRO A 789 -37.64 18.76 -16.61
CA PRO A 789 -38.32 18.96 -15.34
C PRO A 789 -39.39 17.89 -15.10
N GLN A 790 -39.56 17.45 -13.84
CA GLN A 790 -40.69 16.61 -13.50
C GLN A 790 -41.99 17.42 -13.57
N GLU A 791 -42.99 16.90 -14.28
CA GLU A 791 -44.17 17.67 -14.70
C GLU A 791 -44.97 18.23 -13.51
N ASN A 792 -45.31 17.38 -12.54
CA ASN A 792 -46.17 17.75 -11.41
C ASN A 792 -45.34 18.07 -10.14
N SER A 793 -45.52 19.26 -9.58
CA SER A 793 -44.79 19.73 -8.39
C SER A 793 -45.13 18.98 -7.10
N LEU A 794 -46.35 18.46 -6.96
CA LEU A 794 -46.75 17.66 -5.80
C LEU A 794 -46.13 16.26 -5.88
N ASP A 795 -46.05 15.70 -7.08
CA ASP A 795 -45.44 14.39 -7.36
C ASP A 795 -43.93 14.38 -7.07
N VAL A 796 -43.22 15.50 -7.33
CA VAL A 796 -41.80 15.64 -6.96
C VAL A 796 -41.55 15.35 -5.48
N ILE A 797 -42.47 15.81 -4.64
CA ILE A 797 -42.36 15.70 -3.19
C ILE A 797 -42.91 14.36 -2.71
N THR A 798 -44.04 13.92 -3.29
CA THR A 798 -44.73 12.68 -2.90
C THR A 798 -43.92 11.44 -3.30
N GLY A 799 -43.35 11.43 -4.50
CA GLY A 799 -42.57 10.30 -5.01
C GLY A 799 -41.15 10.16 -4.42
N ARG A 800 -40.80 10.95 -3.40
CA ARG A 800 -39.50 10.82 -2.71
C ARG A 800 -39.43 9.47 -1.97
N GLY A 801 -38.43 8.66 -2.30
CA GLY A 801 -38.28 7.29 -1.80
C GLY A 801 -38.68 6.21 -2.82
N GLU A 802 -39.44 6.55 -3.89
CA GLU A 802 -39.82 5.57 -4.91
C GLU A 802 -38.64 5.15 -5.79
N PHE A 803 -37.80 6.10 -6.21
CA PHE A 803 -36.66 5.78 -7.06
C PHE A 803 -35.58 5.04 -6.29
N GLU A 804 -35.38 5.35 -4.99
CA GLU A 804 -34.53 4.58 -4.09
C GLU A 804 -35.02 3.13 -3.97
N LEU A 805 -36.34 2.93 -3.82
CA LEU A 805 -36.94 1.60 -3.77
C LEU A 805 -36.71 0.83 -5.07
N ARG A 806 -36.98 1.43 -6.24
CA ARG A 806 -36.78 0.78 -7.56
C ARG A 806 -35.32 0.37 -7.76
N VAL A 807 -34.38 1.27 -7.46
CA VAL A 807 -32.94 0.96 -7.55
C VAL A 807 -32.54 -0.14 -6.56
N SER A 808 -33.07 -0.11 -5.34
CA SER A 808 -32.82 -1.16 -4.35
C SER A 808 -33.27 -2.53 -4.84
N HIS A 809 -34.40 -2.59 -5.54
CA HIS A 809 -34.95 -3.82 -6.10
C HIS A 809 -34.06 -4.40 -7.20
N ASP A 810 -33.64 -3.57 -8.16
CA ASP A 810 -32.75 -4.01 -9.25
C ASP A 810 -31.40 -4.51 -8.71
N ILE A 811 -30.84 -3.82 -7.71
CA ILE A 811 -29.62 -4.24 -7.04
C ILE A 811 -29.85 -5.54 -6.24
N GLY A 812 -31.00 -5.70 -5.58
CA GLY A 812 -31.38 -6.93 -4.89
C GLY A 812 -31.46 -8.14 -5.83
N VAL A 813 -32.01 -7.95 -7.03
CA VAL A 813 -32.05 -8.98 -8.07
C VAL A 813 -30.65 -9.35 -8.55
N ALA A 814 -29.76 -8.38 -8.74
CA ALA A 814 -28.36 -8.62 -9.07
C ALA A 814 -27.62 -9.36 -7.94
N CYS A 815 -27.83 -8.94 -6.68
CA CYS A 815 -27.24 -9.58 -5.50
C CYS A 815 -27.66 -11.04 -5.33
N ASN A 816 -28.92 -11.37 -5.63
CA ASN A 816 -29.37 -12.77 -5.65
C ASN A 816 -28.55 -13.62 -6.63
N ARG A 817 -28.22 -13.07 -7.81
CA ARG A 817 -27.40 -13.78 -8.79
C ARG A 817 -25.97 -13.94 -8.29
N PHE A 818 -25.38 -12.90 -7.72
CA PHE A 818 -24.05 -12.99 -7.10
C PHE A 818 -24.03 -14.00 -5.93
N ALA A 819 -25.10 -14.09 -5.15
CA ALA A 819 -25.24 -15.07 -4.07
C ALA A 819 -25.34 -16.51 -4.59
N VAL A 820 -26.11 -16.75 -5.65
CA VAL A 820 -26.17 -18.07 -6.32
C VAL A 820 -24.80 -18.44 -6.89
N MET A 821 -24.11 -17.51 -7.56
CA MET A 821 -22.74 -17.73 -8.06
C MET A 821 -21.77 -18.08 -6.93
N SER A 822 -21.89 -17.38 -5.80
CA SER A 822 -21.08 -17.63 -4.62
C SER A 822 -21.34 -19.03 -4.06
N GLN A 823 -22.59 -19.48 -4.05
CA GLN A 823 -22.95 -20.84 -3.65
C GLN A 823 -22.37 -21.90 -4.60
N ASP A 824 -22.40 -21.65 -5.90
CA ASP A 824 -21.75 -22.52 -6.89
C ASP A 824 -20.24 -22.60 -6.63
N LEU A 825 -19.55 -21.48 -6.40
CA LEU A 825 -18.12 -21.47 -6.12
C LEU A 825 -17.77 -22.22 -4.81
N ILE A 826 -18.57 -22.07 -3.76
CA ILE A 826 -18.42 -22.82 -2.51
C ILE A 826 -18.51 -24.33 -2.80
N MET A 827 -19.53 -24.75 -3.54
CA MET A 827 -19.74 -26.17 -3.88
C MET A 827 -18.64 -26.73 -4.78
N LEU A 828 -18.26 -25.99 -5.84
CA LEU A 828 -17.25 -26.41 -6.81
C LEU A 828 -15.85 -26.50 -6.18
N SER A 829 -15.56 -25.65 -5.19
CA SER A 829 -14.27 -25.64 -4.47
C SER A 829 -14.23 -26.59 -3.27
N HIS A 830 -15.38 -27.14 -2.86
CA HIS A 830 -15.46 -28.02 -1.70
C HIS A 830 -14.56 -29.27 -1.87
N PRO A 831 -13.85 -29.74 -0.82
CA PRO A 831 -12.93 -30.88 -0.88
C PRO A 831 -13.54 -32.20 -1.38
N TYR A 832 -14.86 -32.34 -1.33
CA TYR A 832 -15.57 -33.50 -1.89
C TYR A 832 -15.64 -33.47 -3.43
N PHE A 833 -15.83 -32.29 -4.02
CA PHE A 833 -15.97 -32.11 -5.47
C PHE A 833 -14.62 -31.80 -6.13
N ARG A 834 -13.84 -30.86 -5.58
CA ARG A 834 -12.52 -30.44 -6.07
C ARG A 834 -12.50 -30.03 -7.55
N PHE A 835 -13.59 -29.46 -8.06
CA PHE A 835 -13.70 -29.03 -9.46
C PHE A 835 -12.92 -27.76 -9.72
N ILE A 836 -12.89 -26.86 -8.74
CA ILE A 836 -12.05 -25.66 -8.80
C ILE A 836 -11.21 -25.55 -7.54
N ARG A 837 -10.07 -24.87 -7.65
CA ARG A 837 -9.31 -24.35 -6.51
C ARG A 837 -9.39 -22.83 -6.57
N LEU A 838 -9.92 -22.25 -5.50
CA LEU A 838 -9.92 -20.79 -5.33
C LEU A 838 -8.49 -20.30 -5.03
N PRO A 839 -8.13 -19.11 -5.51
CA PRO A 839 -6.80 -18.53 -5.29
C PRO A 839 -6.60 -18.20 -3.80
N ASP A 840 -5.41 -18.46 -3.28
CA ASP A 840 -5.09 -18.27 -1.86
C ASP A 840 -5.34 -16.81 -1.43
N ARG A 841 -5.12 -15.85 -2.33
CA ARG A 841 -5.33 -14.40 -2.10
C ARG A 841 -6.79 -13.97 -1.90
N TYR A 842 -7.76 -14.79 -2.32
CA TYR A 842 -9.20 -14.58 -2.11
C TYR A 842 -9.81 -15.67 -1.22
N THR A 843 -9.00 -16.28 -0.37
CA THR A 843 -9.47 -17.22 0.67
C THR A 843 -8.86 -16.85 2.01
N SER A 844 -9.50 -17.27 3.10
CA SER A 844 -8.89 -17.23 4.43
C SER A 844 -8.59 -18.64 4.91
N GLY A 845 -7.75 -18.74 5.94
CA GLY A 845 -7.55 -19.97 6.70
C GLY A 845 -8.41 -20.03 7.96
N SER A 846 -8.42 -21.20 8.60
CA SER A 846 -8.98 -21.37 9.94
C SER A 846 -7.94 -21.14 11.03
N SER A 847 -8.38 -20.62 12.18
CA SER A 847 -7.54 -20.49 13.39
C SER A 847 -7.16 -21.82 14.03
N ILE A 848 -7.99 -22.86 13.87
CA ILE A 848 -7.79 -24.18 14.50
C ILE A 848 -7.50 -25.30 13.49
N MET A 849 -8.03 -25.21 12.27
CA MET A 849 -7.85 -26.24 11.23
C MET A 849 -6.77 -25.80 10.22
N PRO A 850 -5.53 -26.30 10.30
CA PRO A 850 -4.40 -25.75 9.54
C PRO A 850 -4.46 -26.03 8.04
N HIS A 851 -5.37 -26.88 7.57
CA HIS A 851 -5.53 -27.21 6.14
C HIS A 851 -6.76 -26.53 5.51
N LYS A 852 -7.60 -25.88 6.32
CA LYS A 852 -8.90 -25.38 5.88
C LYS A 852 -8.74 -24.03 5.18
N LYS A 853 -9.21 -23.96 3.93
CA LYS A 853 -9.35 -22.73 3.14
C LYS A 853 -10.83 -22.37 3.03
N ASN A 854 -11.20 -21.21 3.53
CA ASN A 854 -12.57 -20.74 3.54
C ASN A 854 -12.80 -19.74 2.39
N PRO A 855 -13.86 -19.91 1.60
CA PRO A 855 -14.29 -18.95 0.58
C PRO A 855 -15.09 -17.80 1.21
N ASP A 856 -14.50 -17.09 2.18
CA ASP A 856 -15.21 -16.08 2.99
C ASP A 856 -15.89 -15.00 2.14
N PHE A 857 -15.29 -14.60 1.01
CA PHE A 857 -15.93 -13.63 0.11
C PHE A 857 -17.29 -14.15 -0.38
N ALA A 858 -17.39 -15.43 -0.72
CA ALA A 858 -18.61 -16.04 -1.24
C ALA A 858 -19.68 -16.16 -0.14
N GLU A 859 -19.27 -16.45 1.09
CA GLU A 859 -20.16 -16.46 2.25
C GLU A 859 -20.70 -15.06 2.56
N LEU A 860 -19.83 -14.05 2.53
CA LEU A 860 -20.20 -12.66 2.76
C LEU A 860 -21.09 -12.09 1.65
N ILE A 861 -20.86 -12.43 0.37
CA ILE A 861 -21.76 -12.03 -0.72
C ILE A 861 -23.18 -12.56 -0.48
N ARG A 862 -23.32 -13.81 -0.01
CA ARG A 862 -24.63 -14.38 0.35
C ARG A 862 -25.27 -13.62 1.51
N GLY A 863 -24.52 -13.27 2.55
CA GLY A 863 -25.01 -12.45 3.65
C GLY A 863 -25.43 -11.05 3.23
N LYS A 864 -24.61 -10.38 2.41
CA LYS A 864 -24.89 -9.05 1.84
C LYS A 864 -26.17 -9.03 1.00
N ALA A 865 -26.44 -10.09 0.23
CA ALA A 865 -27.70 -10.21 -0.50
C ALA A 865 -28.92 -10.16 0.45
N SER A 866 -28.87 -10.83 1.60
CA SER A 866 -29.93 -10.74 2.61
C SER A 866 -30.07 -9.35 3.22
N VAL A 867 -28.96 -8.64 3.47
CA VAL A 867 -28.98 -7.26 3.97
C VAL A 867 -29.67 -6.32 2.97
N VAL A 868 -29.34 -6.44 1.68
CA VAL A 868 -29.95 -5.65 0.61
C VAL A 868 -31.47 -5.86 0.56
N HIS A 869 -31.95 -7.11 0.68
CA HIS A 869 -33.39 -7.37 0.75
C HIS A 869 -34.04 -6.73 1.98
N GLY A 870 -33.37 -6.75 3.13
CA GLY A 870 -33.84 -6.06 4.34
C GLY A 870 -33.99 -4.56 4.10
N ILE A 871 -33.03 -3.93 3.42
CA ILE A 871 -33.09 -2.51 3.05
C ILE A 871 -34.24 -2.26 2.08
N SER A 872 -34.45 -3.08 1.05
CA SER A 872 -35.56 -2.93 0.12
C SER A 872 -36.92 -3.05 0.80
N VAL A 873 -37.06 -3.97 1.76
CA VAL A 873 -38.28 -4.10 2.58
C VAL A 873 -38.48 -2.85 3.45
N ALA A 874 -37.42 -2.32 4.06
CA ALA A 874 -37.50 -1.08 4.84
C ALA A 874 -37.90 0.12 3.97
N LEU A 875 -37.29 0.29 2.80
CA LEU A 875 -37.64 1.34 1.83
C LEU A 875 -39.10 1.21 1.36
N SER A 876 -39.56 -0.02 1.09
CA SER A 876 -40.95 -0.29 0.74
C SER A 876 -41.91 0.06 1.90
N GLY A 877 -41.53 -0.26 3.14
CA GLY A 877 -42.28 0.09 4.33
C GLY A 877 -42.40 1.60 4.54
N LEU A 878 -41.33 2.36 4.30
CA LEU A 878 -41.36 3.82 4.33
C LEU A 878 -42.34 4.38 3.30
N GLN A 879 -42.38 3.84 2.08
CA GLN A 879 -43.29 4.29 1.03
C GLN A 879 -44.76 3.95 1.30
N LYS A 880 -45.05 2.84 1.99
CA LYS A 880 -46.44 2.49 2.37
C LYS A 880 -47.07 3.52 3.32
N GLY A 881 -46.26 4.14 4.17
CA GLY A 881 -46.74 4.97 5.29
C GLY A 881 -46.99 6.45 4.99
N VAL A 882 -46.68 6.94 3.77
CA VAL A 882 -46.71 8.38 3.47
C VAL A 882 -48.05 8.85 2.91
N MET A 883 -48.45 10.07 3.27
CA MET A 883 -49.53 10.81 2.60
C MET A 883 -48.98 11.62 1.42
N SER A 884 -49.83 12.07 0.49
CA SER A 884 -49.39 12.99 -0.58
C SER A 884 -48.76 14.27 0.00
N GLY A 885 -47.62 14.70 -0.56
CA GLY A 885 -46.84 15.83 -0.08
C GLY A 885 -45.58 15.43 0.70
N TYR A 886 -45.01 16.37 1.45
CA TYR A 886 -43.77 16.15 2.20
C TYR A 886 -44.03 15.43 3.52
N ASN A 887 -43.29 14.34 3.74
CA ASN A 887 -43.32 13.59 5.00
C ASN A 887 -41.89 13.44 5.52
N ARG A 888 -41.69 13.69 6.82
CA ARG A 888 -40.37 13.63 7.47
C ARG A 888 -39.80 12.19 7.48
N ASP A 889 -40.67 11.18 7.36
CA ASP A 889 -40.37 9.75 7.26
C ASP A 889 -39.33 9.45 6.17
N SER A 890 -39.42 10.18 5.04
CA SER A 890 -38.49 10.07 3.92
C SER A 890 -37.03 10.44 4.28
N GLN A 891 -36.76 11.01 5.46
CA GLN A 891 -35.39 11.22 5.94
C GLN A 891 -34.64 9.89 6.17
N PHE A 892 -35.36 8.81 6.53
CA PHE A 892 -34.76 7.49 6.72
C PHE A 892 -34.37 6.80 5.41
N SER A 893 -34.84 7.27 4.24
CA SER A 893 -34.44 6.68 2.95
C SER A 893 -32.95 6.91 2.64
N LYS A 894 -32.39 8.05 3.08
CA LYS A 894 -31.00 8.46 2.81
C LYS A 894 -29.97 7.44 3.33
N PRO A 895 -29.89 7.17 4.66
CA PRO A 895 -28.90 6.22 5.16
C PRO A 895 -29.09 4.83 4.57
N LEU A 896 -30.34 4.38 4.39
CA LEU A 896 -30.66 3.07 3.83
C LEU A 896 -30.13 2.87 2.41
N ILE A 897 -30.40 3.79 1.49
CA ILE A 897 -29.93 3.65 0.10
C ILE A 897 -28.41 3.83 -0.01
N MET A 898 -27.82 4.71 0.81
CA MET A 898 -26.37 4.90 0.85
C MET A 898 -25.66 3.66 1.38
N ASP A 899 -26.16 3.07 2.46
CA ASP A 899 -25.66 1.80 3.00
C ASP A 899 -25.79 0.68 1.98
N LEU A 900 -26.92 0.58 1.26
CA LEU A 900 -27.10 -0.39 0.19
C LEU A 900 -25.99 -0.30 -0.86
N PHE A 901 -25.67 0.90 -1.35
CA PHE A 901 -24.58 1.08 -2.31
C PHE A 901 -23.21 0.73 -1.71
N ARG A 902 -22.92 1.14 -0.47
CA ARG A 902 -21.65 0.83 0.21
C ARG A 902 -21.45 -0.68 0.36
N GLU A 903 -22.51 -1.40 0.72
CA GLU A 903 -22.45 -2.85 0.95
C GLU A 903 -22.16 -3.65 -0.32
N VAL A 904 -22.69 -3.21 -1.47
CA VAL A 904 -22.65 -3.96 -2.74
C VAL A 904 -21.57 -3.52 -3.72
N GLN A 905 -20.96 -2.34 -3.52
CA GLN A 905 -20.00 -1.75 -4.47
C GLN A 905 -18.85 -2.70 -4.84
N ALA A 906 -18.28 -3.39 -3.86
CA ALA A 906 -17.14 -4.28 -4.07
C ALA A 906 -17.53 -5.70 -4.51
N VAL A 907 -18.80 -6.10 -4.37
CA VAL A 907 -19.29 -7.46 -4.69
C VAL A 907 -18.93 -7.92 -6.12
N PRO A 908 -19.29 -7.19 -7.19
CA PRO A 908 -19.00 -7.64 -8.55
C PRO A 908 -17.49 -7.73 -8.82
N VAL A 909 -16.69 -6.83 -8.23
CA VAL A 909 -15.24 -6.77 -8.40
C VAL A 909 -14.54 -7.97 -7.75
N ILE A 910 -14.84 -8.25 -6.47
CA ILE A 910 -14.22 -9.35 -5.72
C ILE A 910 -14.60 -10.69 -6.32
N LEU A 911 -15.88 -10.88 -6.67
CA LEU A 911 -16.37 -12.10 -7.27
C LEU A 911 -15.66 -12.39 -8.61
N ASN A 912 -15.53 -11.37 -9.47
CA ASN A 912 -14.86 -11.50 -10.76
C ASN A 912 -13.37 -11.88 -10.60
N LYS A 913 -12.64 -11.20 -9.71
CA LYS A 913 -11.23 -11.52 -9.44
C LYS A 913 -11.04 -12.95 -8.92
N ALA A 914 -11.88 -13.37 -7.97
CA ALA A 914 -11.84 -14.73 -7.43
C ALA A 914 -12.14 -15.80 -8.48
N ILE A 915 -13.10 -15.55 -9.39
CA ILE A 915 -13.42 -16.46 -10.52
C ILE A 915 -12.24 -16.52 -11.50
N ARG A 916 -11.70 -15.37 -11.90
CA ARG A 916 -10.65 -15.28 -12.92
C ARG A 916 -9.37 -16.00 -12.52
N GLU A 917 -9.00 -15.89 -11.25
CA GLU A 917 -7.78 -16.50 -10.70
C GLU A 917 -7.99 -17.95 -10.21
N SER A 918 -9.23 -18.48 -10.31
CA SER A 918 -9.51 -19.86 -9.93
C SER A 918 -8.90 -20.87 -10.91
N VAL A 919 -8.36 -21.96 -10.36
CA VAL A 919 -7.77 -23.06 -11.14
C VAL A 919 -8.78 -24.18 -11.28
N VAL A 920 -9.05 -24.61 -12.52
CA VAL A 920 -10.01 -25.67 -12.84
C VAL A 920 -9.31 -27.03 -12.86
N ASN A 921 -9.86 -28.01 -12.15
CA ASN A 921 -9.34 -29.38 -12.09
C ASN A 921 -9.97 -30.26 -13.18
N LYS A 922 -9.49 -30.08 -14.40
CA LYS A 922 -10.00 -30.79 -15.58
C LYS A 922 -10.01 -32.32 -15.45
N PRO A 923 -8.95 -32.99 -14.93
CA PRO A 923 -8.98 -34.44 -14.79
C PRO A 923 -10.11 -34.94 -13.90
N VAL A 924 -10.30 -34.34 -12.72
CA VAL A 924 -11.39 -34.71 -11.79
C VAL A 924 -12.75 -34.42 -12.41
N MET A 925 -12.88 -33.31 -13.13
CA MET A 925 -14.09 -32.95 -13.85
C MET A 925 -14.44 -33.95 -14.96
N ALA A 926 -13.47 -34.39 -15.75
CA ALA A 926 -13.64 -35.38 -16.82
C ALA A 926 -13.97 -36.78 -16.26
N GLU A 927 -13.27 -37.18 -15.19
CA GLU A 927 -13.53 -38.44 -14.49
C GLU A 927 -14.96 -38.47 -13.92
N ARG A 928 -15.38 -37.40 -13.25
CA ARG A 928 -16.74 -37.32 -12.69
C ARG A 928 -17.81 -37.32 -13.77
N ALA A 929 -17.57 -36.63 -14.88
CA ALA A 929 -18.49 -36.60 -16.01
C ALA A 929 -18.67 -37.96 -16.71
N SER A 930 -17.69 -38.87 -16.57
CA SER A 930 -17.73 -40.22 -17.14
C SER A 930 -18.15 -41.29 -16.11
N SER A 931 -18.61 -40.90 -14.91
CA SER A 931 -19.02 -41.81 -13.82
C SER A 931 -20.47 -41.56 -13.36
N GLY A 932 -21.08 -42.51 -12.67
CA GLY A 932 -22.44 -42.38 -12.12
C GLY A 932 -23.53 -42.32 -13.20
N PHE A 933 -23.28 -42.90 -14.38
CA PHE A 933 -24.19 -42.92 -15.53
C PHE A 933 -24.71 -41.54 -16.00
N ILE A 934 -23.97 -40.45 -15.74
CA ILE A 934 -24.40 -39.08 -16.04
C ILE A 934 -24.64 -38.85 -17.54
N ASN A 935 -23.93 -39.57 -18.41
CA ASN A 935 -24.07 -39.50 -19.87
C ASN A 935 -25.20 -40.41 -20.42
N ALA A 936 -25.95 -41.12 -19.59
CA ALA A 936 -26.99 -42.05 -20.05
C ALA A 936 -28.10 -41.33 -20.84
N ALA A 937 -28.53 -40.14 -20.40
CA ALA A 937 -29.52 -39.37 -21.14
C ALA A 937 -29.01 -38.96 -22.54
N ASP A 938 -27.74 -38.58 -22.62
CA ASP A 938 -27.12 -38.21 -23.90
C ASP A 938 -26.90 -39.43 -24.80
N PHE A 939 -26.62 -40.60 -24.21
CA PHE A 939 -26.52 -41.86 -24.94
C PHE A 939 -27.87 -42.30 -25.50
N ALA A 940 -28.96 -42.15 -24.73
CA ALA A 940 -30.31 -42.39 -25.23
C ALA A 940 -30.65 -41.46 -26.41
N ASP A 941 -30.30 -40.18 -26.32
CA ASP A 941 -30.47 -39.24 -27.42
C ASP A 941 -29.66 -39.66 -28.67
N LEU A 942 -28.39 -40.06 -28.49
CA LEU A 942 -27.56 -40.59 -29.58
C LEU A 942 -28.15 -41.85 -30.23
N LEU A 943 -28.75 -42.76 -29.46
CA LEU A 943 -29.41 -43.96 -29.99
C LEU A 943 -30.61 -43.60 -30.87
N THR A 944 -31.40 -42.59 -30.52
CA THR A 944 -32.52 -42.16 -31.37
C THR A 944 -32.04 -41.72 -32.75
N VAL A 945 -30.97 -40.93 -32.79
CA VAL A 945 -30.39 -40.38 -34.02
C VAL A 945 -29.73 -41.48 -34.86
N LYS A 946 -29.07 -42.46 -34.23
CA LYS A 946 -28.30 -43.49 -34.95
C LYS A 946 -29.12 -44.69 -35.40
N LEU A 947 -30.12 -45.09 -34.61
CA LEU A 947 -30.98 -46.23 -34.91
C LEU A 947 -32.31 -45.82 -35.54
N ASN A 948 -32.60 -44.52 -35.62
CA ASN A 948 -33.87 -43.97 -36.11
C ASN A 948 -35.08 -44.56 -35.35
N ILE A 949 -34.97 -44.62 -34.01
CA ILE A 949 -35.99 -45.16 -33.11
C ILE A 949 -36.60 -44.04 -32.25
N GLY A 950 -37.78 -44.30 -31.66
CA GLY A 950 -38.39 -43.38 -30.71
C GLY A 950 -37.55 -43.18 -29.45
N PHE A 951 -37.57 -41.97 -28.87
CA PHE A 951 -36.83 -41.66 -27.64
C PHE A 951 -37.21 -42.56 -26.46
N ARG A 952 -38.47 -42.98 -26.38
CA ARG A 952 -38.91 -43.89 -25.31
C ARG A 952 -38.25 -45.25 -25.42
N ASP A 953 -38.06 -45.75 -26.64
CA ASP A 953 -37.40 -47.03 -26.91
C ASP A 953 -35.89 -46.92 -26.64
N ALA A 954 -35.26 -45.85 -27.11
CA ALA A 954 -33.86 -45.55 -26.83
C ALA A 954 -33.58 -45.38 -25.32
N TYR A 955 -34.49 -44.73 -24.58
CA TYR A 955 -34.44 -44.62 -23.12
C TYR A 955 -34.52 -46.00 -22.45
N ASN A 956 -35.44 -46.86 -22.88
CA ASN A 956 -35.60 -48.21 -22.33
C ASN A 956 -34.36 -49.07 -22.59
N ILE A 957 -33.80 -49.02 -23.81
CA ILE A 957 -32.54 -49.68 -24.18
C ILE A 957 -31.40 -49.16 -23.30
N THR A 958 -31.30 -47.84 -23.11
CA THR A 958 -30.26 -47.26 -22.27
C THR A 958 -30.44 -47.62 -20.80
N ALA A 959 -31.66 -47.66 -20.28
CA ALA A 959 -31.95 -48.08 -18.91
C ALA A 959 -31.59 -49.56 -18.67
N GLN A 960 -31.80 -50.43 -19.67
CA GLN A 960 -31.31 -51.80 -19.65
C GLN A 960 -29.78 -51.85 -19.70
N ALA A 961 -29.15 -51.05 -20.56
CA ALA A 961 -27.70 -50.96 -20.63
C ALA A 961 -27.07 -50.50 -19.30
N VAL A 962 -27.70 -49.56 -18.60
CA VAL A 962 -27.30 -49.15 -17.23
C VAL A 962 -27.40 -50.33 -16.26
N LYS A 963 -28.49 -51.10 -16.29
CA LYS A 963 -28.65 -52.30 -15.43
C LYS A 963 -27.64 -53.39 -15.73
N TYR A 964 -27.25 -53.54 -16.99
CA TYR A 964 -26.32 -54.58 -17.45
C TYR A 964 -24.86 -54.17 -17.35
N SER A 965 -24.57 -52.91 -17.03
CA SER A 965 -23.20 -52.42 -16.91
C SER A 965 -22.75 -52.39 -15.45
N GLU A 966 -21.50 -52.78 -15.22
CA GLU A 966 -20.86 -52.75 -13.91
C GLU A 966 -20.05 -51.45 -13.69
N ALA A 967 -19.75 -51.10 -12.43
CA ALA A 967 -18.84 -50.01 -12.04
C ALA A 967 -19.25 -48.56 -12.39
N ASP A 968 -20.55 -48.21 -12.29
CA ASP A 968 -21.07 -46.85 -12.45
C ASP A 968 -20.83 -46.20 -13.84
N ARG A 969 -20.60 -47.01 -14.88
CA ARG A 969 -20.38 -46.56 -16.27
C ARG A 969 -21.08 -47.48 -17.27
N LEU A 970 -21.38 -46.99 -18.47
CA LEU A 970 -21.94 -47.84 -19.53
C LEU A 970 -20.81 -48.72 -20.11
N THR A 971 -20.96 -50.03 -20.06
CA THR A 971 -19.97 -50.99 -20.60
C THR A 971 -20.32 -51.40 -22.02
N PRO A 972 -19.34 -51.64 -22.90
CA PRO A 972 -19.58 -52.19 -24.23
C PRO A 972 -20.45 -53.46 -24.20
N GLU A 973 -20.21 -54.33 -23.22
CA GLU A 973 -20.92 -55.59 -23.02
C GLU A 973 -22.37 -55.35 -22.60
N GLY A 974 -22.61 -54.47 -21.63
CA GLY A 974 -23.94 -54.11 -21.17
C GLY A 974 -24.78 -53.42 -22.25
N VAL A 975 -24.16 -52.55 -23.05
CA VAL A 975 -24.80 -51.89 -24.20
C VAL A 975 -25.08 -52.88 -25.32
N ALA A 976 -24.13 -53.76 -25.66
CA ALA A 976 -24.31 -54.77 -26.70
C ALA A 976 -25.48 -55.72 -26.36
N ARG A 977 -25.55 -56.15 -25.09
CA ARG A 977 -26.66 -56.98 -24.59
C ARG A 977 -27.99 -56.26 -24.70
N ALA A 978 -28.07 -55.00 -24.23
CA ALA A 978 -29.30 -54.22 -24.30
C ALA A 978 -29.77 -54.01 -25.74
N LEU A 979 -28.86 -53.74 -26.67
CA LEU A 979 -29.20 -53.60 -28.08
C LEU A 979 -29.68 -54.92 -28.70
N SER A 980 -29.00 -56.03 -28.42
CA SER A 980 -29.36 -57.34 -28.96
C SER A 980 -30.75 -57.79 -28.50
N GLU A 981 -31.10 -57.56 -27.24
CA GLU A 981 -32.43 -57.90 -26.68
C GLU A 981 -33.56 -57.04 -27.29
N ASN A 982 -33.23 -55.92 -27.94
CA ASN A 982 -34.18 -55.03 -28.62
C ASN A 982 -34.01 -55.03 -30.16
N GLY A 983 -33.36 -56.06 -30.71
CA GLY A 983 -33.27 -56.27 -32.16
C GLY A 983 -32.25 -55.39 -32.89
N ALA A 984 -31.29 -54.79 -32.19
CA ALA A 984 -30.20 -53.99 -32.74
C ALA A 984 -28.82 -54.61 -32.45
N ASP A 985 -27.83 -54.34 -33.30
CA ASP A 985 -26.49 -54.93 -33.18
C ASP A 985 -25.43 -53.82 -33.07
N LEU A 986 -24.74 -53.76 -31.92
CA LEU A 986 -23.72 -52.75 -31.64
C LEU A 986 -22.55 -52.81 -32.63
N SER A 987 -22.23 -53.99 -33.19
CA SER A 987 -21.12 -54.15 -34.13
C SER A 987 -21.33 -53.41 -35.47
N LYS A 988 -22.59 -53.13 -35.81
CA LYS A 988 -22.98 -52.34 -36.99
C LYS A 988 -22.88 -50.83 -36.76
N HIS A 989 -22.60 -50.42 -35.52
CA HIS A 989 -22.51 -49.03 -35.08
C HIS A 989 -21.22 -48.75 -34.29
N PRO A 990 -20.02 -48.93 -34.90
CA PRO A 990 -18.73 -48.69 -34.22
C PRO A 990 -18.60 -47.25 -33.69
N GLU A 991 -19.35 -46.30 -34.26
CA GLU A 991 -19.42 -44.92 -33.78
C GLU A 991 -20.09 -44.78 -32.41
N LEU A 992 -21.01 -45.67 -32.03
CA LEU A 992 -21.63 -45.67 -30.70
C LEU A 992 -20.64 -46.14 -29.63
N LEU A 993 -19.81 -47.14 -29.98
CA LEU A 993 -18.68 -47.60 -29.15
C LEU A 993 -17.64 -46.50 -28.94
N ALA A 994 -17.28 -45.76 -30.00
CA ALA A 994 -16.28 -44.69 -29.92
C ALA A 994 -16.71 -43.49 -29.05
N LEU A 995 -18.03 -43.33 -28.82
CA LEU A 995 -18.59 -42.26 -27.98
C LEU A 995 -19.00 -42.75 -26.59
N LEU A 996 -18.86 -44.05 -26.35
CA LEU A 996 -19.25 -44.68 -25.10
C LEU A 996 -18.32 -44.18 -23.98
N ASN A 997 -18.90 -43.49 -23.00
CA ASN A 997 -18.15 -42.82 -21.91
C ASN A 997 -17.19 -41.70 -22.36
N GLU A 998 -17.40 -41.12 -23.54
CA GLU A 998 -16.66 -39.96 -24.05
C GLU A 998 -17.52 -38.68 -23.97
N PRO A 999 -17.84 -38.17 -22.76
CA PRO A 999 -18.85 -37.12 -22.58
C PRO A 999 -18.50 -35.80 -23.27
N LEU A 1000 -17.21 -35.53 -23.51
CA LEU A 1000 -16.77 -34.36 -24.28
C LEU A 1000 -17.18 -34.45 -25.74
N GLN A 1001 -16.96 -35.60 -26.37
CA GLN A 1001 -17.32 -35.81 -27.77
C GLN A 1001 -18.83 -35.77 -27.97
N VAL A 1002 -19.59 -36.19 -26.97
CA VAL A 1002 -21.06 -36.11 -26.97
C VAL A 1002 -21.54 -34.66 -26.84
N VAL A 1003 -20.93 -33.87 -25.97
CA VAL A 1003 -21.23 -32.43 -25.82
C VAL A 1003 -20.91 -31.65 -27.10
N GLU A 1004 -19.80 -31.95 -27.77
CA GLU A 1004 -19.41 -31.26 -29.02
C GLU A 1004 -20.41 -31.46 -30.18
N LYS A 1005 -21.24 -32.52 -30.13
CA LYS A 1005 -22.31 -32.73 -31.12
C LYS A 1005 -23.52 -31.81 -30.92
N LYS A 1006 -23.66 -31.19 -29.74
CA LYS A 1006 -24.78 -30.28 -29.44
C LYS A 1006 -24.44 -28.89 -29.96
N THR A 1007 -24.69 -28.62 -31.24
CA THR A 1007 -24.28 -27.38 -31.94
C THR A 1007 -25.39 -26.34 -32.12
N HIS A 1008 -26.62 -26.61 -31.65
CA HIS A 1008 -27.72 -25.66 -31.74
C HIS A 1008 -27.49 -24.41 -30.87
N THR A 1009 -28.25 -23.34 -31.10
CA THR A 1009 -28.11 -22.09 -30.34
C THR A 1009 -28.38 -22.33 -28.85
N GLY A 1010 -27.46 -21.89 -27.98
CA GLY A 1010 -27.55 -22.07 -26.52
C GLY A 1010 -27.05 -23.42 -26.00
N ALA A 1011 -26.55 -24.27 -26.89
CA ALA A 1011 -25.99 -25.57 -26.53
C ALA A 1011 -24.58 -25.46 -25.90
N PRO A 1012 -24.11 -26.52 -25.20
CA PRO A 1012 -22.83 -26.50 -24.48
C PRO A 1012 -21.59 -26.85 -25.33
N SER A 1013 -21.70 -27.10 -26.64
CA SER A 1013 -20.50 -27.33 -27.48
C SER A 1013 -19.62 -26.08 -27.54
N ALA A 1014 -18.30 -26.28 -27.74
CA ALA A 1014 -17.37 -25.15 -27.88
C ALA A 1014 -17.82 -24.17 -28.98
N THR A 1015 -18.35 -24.68 -30.09
CA THR A 1015 -18.87 -23.85 -31.19
C THR A 1015 -20.05 -22.97 -30.75
N ALA A 1016 -21.04 -23.54 -30.08
CA ALA A 1016 -22.23 -22.80 -29.62
C ALA A 1016 -21.92 -21.81 -28.48
N VAL A 1017 -20.98 -22.17 -27.60
CA VAL A 1017 -20.50 -21.31 -26.50
C VAL A 1017 -19.73 -20.11 -27.07
N ASN A 1018 -18.82 -20.33 -28.02
CA ASN A 1018 -18.08 -19.25 -28.69
C ASN A 1018 -19.01 -18.31 -29.45
N ALA A 1019 -20.04 -18.84 -30.13
CA ALA A 1019 -21.06 -18.00 -30.78
C ALA A 1019 -21.85 -17.16 -29.76
N SER A 1020 -22.16 -17.72 -28.59
CA SER A 1020 -22.82 -16.99 -27.50
C SER A 1020 -21.92 -15.92 -26.88
N ALA A 1021 -20.62 -16.19 -26.72
CA ALA A 1021 -19.62 -15.22 -26.29
C ALA A 1021 -19.49 -14.04 -27.27
N GLY A 1022 -19.50 -14.32 -28.57
CA GLY A 1022 -19.51 -13.29 -29.62
C GLY A 1022 -20.71 -12.34 -29.48
N LYS A 1023 -21.92 -12.89 -29.34
CA LYS A 1023 -23.15 -12.10 -29.11
C LYS A 1023 -23.10 -11.31 -27.80
N LEU A 1024 -22.55 -11.89 -26.74
CA LEU A 1024 -22.35 -11.20 -25.46
C LEU A 1024 -21.44 -9.99 -25.64
N LYS A 1025 -20.31 -10.13 -26.35
CA LYS A 1025 -19.35 -9.05 -26.62
C LYS A 1025 -19.97 -7.90 -27.42
N GLU A 1026 -20.82 -8.20 -28.40
CA GLU A 1026 -21.58 -7.19 -29.14
C GLU A 1026 -22.52 -6.40 -28.22
N LYS A 1027 -23.32 -7.10 -27.41
CA LYS A 1027 -24.22 -6.47 -26.44
C LYS A 1027 -23.46 -5.64 -25.40
N LEU A 1028 -22.37 -6.17 -24.87
CA LEU A 1028 -21.49 -5.49 -23.93
C LEU A 1028 -21.03 -4.15 -24.50
N THR A 1029 -20.54 -4.16 -25.74
CA THR A 1029 -20.09 -2.95 -26.45
C THR A 1029 -21.22 -1.92 -26.57
N HIS A 1030 -22.44 -2.36 -26.90
CA HIS A 1030 -23.61 -1.50 -27.01
C HIS A 1030 -23.97 -0.84 -25.66
N VAL A 1031 -24.05 -1.63 -24.59
CA VAL A 1031 -24.37 -1.16 -23.24
C VAL A 1031 -23.29 -0.22 -22.70
N SER A 1032 -22.01 -0.60 -22.83
CA SER A 1032 -20.88 0.26 -22.44
C SER A 1032 -20.89 1.60 -23.17
N LYS A 1033 -21.21 1.62 -24.46
CA LYS A 1033 -21.31 2.85 -25.24
C LYS A 1033 -22.43 3.76 -24.73
N ARG A 1034 -23.61 3.20 -24.43
CA ARG A 1034 -24.76 3.95 -23.90
C ARG A 1034 -24.47 4.54 -22.50
N LEU A 1035 -23.98 3.71 -21.58
CA LEU A 1035 -23.59 4.15 -20.24
C LEU A 1035 -22.51 5.23 -20.29
N GLY A 1036 -21.46 5.01 -21.10
CA GLY A 1036 -20.37 5.97 -21.23
C GLY A 1036 -20.80 7.29 -21.90
N ALA A 1037 -21.73 7.25 -22.86
CA ALA A 1037 -22.30 8.46 -23.44
C ALA A 1037 -23.13 9.25 -22.42
N PHE A 1038 -23.96 8.57 -21.63
CA PHE A 1038 -24.74 9.17 -20.56
C PHE A 1038 -23.83 9.84 -19.51
N GLN A 1039 -22.82 9.13 -19.02
CA GLN A 1039 -21.86 9.66 -18.04
C GLN A 1039 -21.07 10.86 -18.57
N ARG A 1040 -20.59 10.82 -19.83
CA ARG A 1040 -19.86 11.95 -20.43
C ARG A 1040 -20.74 13.18 -20.55
N ALA A 1041 -21.95 13.02 -21.12
CA ALA A 1041 -22.88 14.12 -21.28
C ALA A 1041 -23.22 14.77 -19.93
N TYR A 1042 -23.42 13.95 -18.90
CA TYR A 1042 -23.66 14.44 -17.54
C TYR A 1042 -22.44 15.17 -16.94
N GLN A 1043 -21.26 14.56 -16.98
CA GLN A 1043 -20.05 15.12 -16.39
C GLN A 1043 -19.64 16.44 -17.06
N GLU A 1044 -19.83 16.57 -18.38
CA GLU A 1044 -19.62 17.82 -19.12
C GLU A 1044 -20.49 18.96 -18.57
N LYS A 1045 -21.76 18.70 -18.25
CA LYS A 1045 -22.67 19.69 -17.66
C LYS A 1045 -22.24 20.09 -16.25
N LEU A 1046 -21.87 19.11 -15.41
CA LEU A 1046 -21.39 19.41 -14.05
C LEU A 1046 -20.10 20.21 -14.04
N ASN A 1047 -19.13 19.82 -14.88
CA ASN A 1047 -17.85 20.51 -14.99
C ASN A 1047 -18.02 21.96 -15.45
N ALA A 1048 -19.08 22.28 -16.19
CA ALA A 1048 -19.40 23.66 -16.58
C ALA A 1048 -19.93 24.52 -15.41
N LEU A 1049 -20.50 23.91 -14.37
CA LEU A 1049 -20.99 24.60 -13.16
C LEU A 1049 -19.89 24.81 -12.11
N LEU A 1050 -18.97 23.86 -12.04
CA LEU A 1050 -17.88 23.84 -11.08
C LEU A 1050 -16.73 24.76 -11.54
N PRO A 1051 -15.96 25.34 -10.60
CA PRO A 1051 -14.78 26.11 -10.98
C PRO A 1051 -13.75 25.16 -11.62
N PRO A 1052 -12.90 25.63 -12.56
CA PRO A 1052 -11.79 24.82 -13.04
C PRO A 1052 -10.90 24.45 -11.85
N VAL A 1053 -10.82 23.14 -11.58
CA VAL A 1053 -10.05 22.55 -10.47
C VAL A 1053 -8.56 22.63 -10.74
#